data_AF-A0A7J6U3Q9-F1
#
_entry.id   AF-A0A7J6U3Q9-F1
#
_cell.length_a   1.000
_cell.length_b   1.000
_cell.length_c   1.000
_cell.angle_alpha   90.00
_cell.angle_beta   90.00
_cell.angle_gamma   90.00
#
_symmetry.space_group_name_H-M   'P 1'
#
loop_
_entity.id
_entity.type
_entity.pdbx_description
1 polymer ?
#
loop_
_entity_poly.entity_id
_entity_poly.type
_entity_poly.pdbx_seq_one_letter_code
_entity_poly.pdbx_strand_id
1 'polypeptide(L)'
;QWTSTQRAWAHFFATKLRYRTFGDANDDQAGLVFTLLKKPNPSMPDLGNDSSFKSPFKTDEEARAVIQDLSEEEAAKAGSLVVSLWHLVVNERPWPPYLRGWGHYIAHQLKTGRMLQPKVLEDHWCPDTADEDDFPESTGLRKPPRGVKVTIDSREGLLLDALGHSGNGAEAAQGYEVSRLDVGDVVIEAVGDSSEKLIIERKTVRDLLSSHRDARLRNQLSALLEAVDYQRHRVVVLLEGSVDSTYNTELVYGYMVRLPIRDRLVLLRTESLHETITVLDKIVQSFKKLCAGPTEFTPARVSSQVFKAPKTADRAMINMLMAVKGVSMRTAYHTAKRFPTMQRLVAALGKPGGLVSLERSMRSRMGRVIAQRVAASVMGEDWRPIPGLGEEFAERLREAGVRGVQLDIVFKRVRSLEGLKAMLQETPDKMKLLTGDWGLEEKAAVSAIRLACGEGSAEYRAYLLAEDLAEKVKGITRETACAVIGKCCTREELKAALPGTPSELDAWYQQLGLRRRAFHRLLRYVLTDDPLHPITARIAVEEQLLDRGDTASSNELAKTGMDTKLAVIVSSFYPSIAELQHALGENKSLPAELKMSPSNQAKLFSLCSAVVGGAGRMLDVDGDGVVTLQEVEESANKAYRRVSAV
;
A
#
# COMPACT_ATOMS: atom_id res chain seq x y z
N GLN A 1 12.05 -2.65 23.14
CA GLN A 1 12.35 -1.54 24.07
C GLN A 1 13.83 -1.54 24.45
N TRP A 2 14.75 -1.54 23.47
CA TRP A 2 16.18 -1.49 23.77
C TRP A 2 16.72 -0.11 23.39
N THR A 3 17.43 0.53 24.32
CA THR A 3 18.13 1.79 24.07
C THR A 3 19.17 1.60 22.97
N SER A 4 19.60 2.70 22.34
CA SER A 4 20.66 2.69 21.32
C SER A 4 21.94 2.02 21.84
N THR A 5 22.29 2.30 23.10
CA THR A 5 23.42 1.70 23.82
C THR A 5 23.25 0.18 23.97
N GLN A 6 22.07 -0.30 24.38
CA GLN A 6 21.79 -1.74 24.52
C GLN A 6 21.90 -2.50 23.18
N ARG A 7 21.50 -1.87 22.08
CA ARG A 7 21.65 -2.45 20.73
C ARG A 7 23.10 -2.52 20.28
N ALA A 8 23.91 -1.51 20.62
CA ALA A 8 25.34 -1.49 20.30
C ALA A 8 26.12 -2.59 21.04
N TRP A 9 25.81 -2.80 22.33
CA TRP A 9 26.40 -3.88 23.13
C TRP A 9 26.03 -5.27 22.60
N ALA A 10 24.75 -5.51 22.28
CA ALA A 10 24.31 -6.78 21.71
C ALA A 10 24.97 -7.06 20.35
N HIS A 11 25.15 -6.04 19.52
CA HIS A 11 25.84 -6.16 18.24
C HIS A 11 27.34 -6.44 18.41
N PHE A 12 28.01 -5.77 19.35
CA PHE A 12 29.42 -6.01 19.68
C PHE A 12 29.66 -7.45 20.16
N PHE A 13 28.85 -7.95 21.09
CA PHE A 13 28.98 -9.32 21.61
C PHE A 13 28.65 -10.38 20.56
N ALA A 14 27.61 -10.17 19.76
CA ALA A 14 27.29 -11.06 18.63
C ALA A 14 28.43 -11.11 17.60
N THR A 15 29.12 -10.00 17.37
CA THR A 15 30.26 -9.93 16.44
C THR A 15 31.51 -10.61 17.02
N LYS A 16 31.77 -10.48 18.33
CA LYS A 16 32.89 -11.15 19.03
C LYS A 16 32.68 -12.67 19.16
N LEU A 17 31.46 -13.12 19.42
CA LEU A 17 31.08 -14.54 19.40
C LEU A 17 31.26 -15.17 18.01
N ARG A 18 31.11 -14.39 16.94
CA ARG A 18 31.28 -14.86 15.56
C ARG A 18 32.73 -15.03 15.11
N TYR A 19 33.69 -14.39 15.80
CA TYR A 19 35.11 -14.37 15.40
C TYR A 19 36.02 -15.32 16.20
N ARG A 20 35.50 -16.09 17.17
CA ARG A 20 36.24 -17.16 17.85
C ARG A 20 35.59 -18.52 17.59
N THR A 21 36.00 -19.17 16.50
CA THR A 21 35.92 -20.62 16.35
C THR A 21 37.28 -21.22 16.68
N PHE A 22 37.30 -22.00 17.77
CA PHE A 22 38.32 -22.94 18.27
C PHE A 22 39.67 -22.44 18.77
N GLY A 23 40.05 -23.00 19.93
CA GLY A 23 41.34 -22.91 20.60
C GLY A 23 41.13 -22.97 22.10
N ASP A 24 41.30 -24.17 22.68
CA ASP A 24 41.18 -24.53 24.09
C ASP A 24 41.31 -23.36 25.09
N ALA A 25 40.26 -23.11 25.88
CA ALA A 25 40.35 -22.19 27.00
C ALA A 25 39.38 -22.61 28.11
N ASN A 26 39.94 -22.72 29.32
CA ASN A 26 39.28 -23.01 30.60
C ASN A 26 37.92 -22.33 30.79
N ASP A 27 37.03 -23.03 31.49
CA ASP A 27 35.68 -22.60 31.88
C ASP A 27 35.63 -21.23 32.60
N ASP A 28 36.76 -20.76 33.13
CA ASP A 28 36.88 -19.46 33.83
C ASP A 28 36.62 -18.23 32.93
N GLN A 29 36.77 -18.34 31.60
CA GLN A 29 36.55 -17.19 30.69
C GLN A 29 35.08 -16.99 30.30
N ALA A 30 34.22 -18.01 30.45
CA ALA A 30 32.79 -17.89 30.17
C ALA A 30 32.08 -17.00 31.22
N GLY A 31 32.55 -17.04 32.46
CA GLY A 31 32.05 -16.17 33.55
C GLY A 31 32.24 -14.69 33.27
N LEU A 32 33.38 -14.30 32.70
CA LEU A 32 33.70 -12.89 32.37
C LEU A 32 32.72 -12.28 31.35
N VAL A 33 32.27 -13.09 30.39
CA VAL A 33 31.33 -12.68 29.34
C VAL A 33 29.89 -12.57 29.89
N PHE A 34 29.49 -13.46 30.79
CA PHE A 34 28.17 -13.43 31.41
C PHE A 34 27.98 -12.26 32.39
N THR A 35 29.03 -11.88 33.11
CA THR A 35 29.00 -10.74 34.05
C THR A 35 28.76 -9.40 33.34
N LEU A 36 29.24 -9.26 32.10
CA LEU A 36 29.04 -8.08 31.26
C LEU A 36 27.69 -8.05 30.52
N LEU A 37 26.96 -9.18 30.47
CA LEU A 37 25.65 -9.31 29.81
C LEU A 37 24.45 -9.15 30.75
N LYS A 38 24.66 -9.16 32.08
CA LYS A 38 23.59 -8.86 33.04
C LYS A 38 23.17 -7.39 32.90
N LYS A 39 21.86 -7.11 32.96
CA LYS A 39 21.30 -5.75 32.89
C LYS A 39 22.05 -4.85 33.90
N PRO A 40 22.62 -3.70 33.49
CA PRO A 40 23.05 -2.72 34.48
C PRO A 40 21.83 -2.32 35.32
N ASN A 41 22.01 -2.33 36.63
CA ASN A 41 20.98 -1.87 37.56
C ASN A 41 20.55 -0.45 37.15
N PRO A 42 19.25 -0.14 36.99
CA PRO A 42 18.81 1.23 36.67
C PRO A 42 19.25 2.29 37.70
N SER A 43 19.79 1.88 38.85
CA SER A 43 20.44 2.77 39.82
C SER A 43 21.91 3.12 39.51
N MET A 44 22.53 2.57 38.46
CA MET A 44 23.91 2.91 38.12
C MET A 44 24.02 4.33 37.55
N PRO A 45 24.90 5.19 38.09
CA PRO A 45 25.13 6.52 37.53
C PRO A 45 25.80 6.41 36.16
N ASP A 46 25.26 7.12 35.16
CA ASP A 46 25.92 7.30 33.87
C ASP A 46 27.09 8.27 34.04
N LEU A 47 28.24 7.76 34.51
CA LEU A 47 29.43 8.57 34.80
C LEU A 47 29.98 9.32 33.58
N GLY A 48 29.55 8.99 32.36
CA GLY A 48 29.87 9.77 31.16
C GLY A 48 29.07 11.06 31.04
N ASN A 49 27.88 11.12 31.66
CA ASN A 49 26.97 12.27 31.64
C ASN A 49 26.73 12.87 33.04
N ASP A 50 27.23 12.24 34.10
CA ASP A 50 27.09 12.74 35.47
C ASP A 50 28.02 13.93 35.71
N SER A 51 27.43 15.13 35.67
CA SER A 51 28.14 16.40 35.92
C SER A 51 28.82 16.49 37.29
N SER A 52 28.50 15.60 38.22
CA SER A 52 29.10 15.57 39.57
C SER A 52 30.48 14.91 39.61
N PHE A 53 30.80 14.00 38.68
CA PHE A 53 32.11 13.35 38.64
C PHE A 53 33.07 14.10 37.71
N LYS A 54 33.97 14.90 38.29
CA LYS A 54 35.12 15.47 37.57
C LYS A 54 36.32 14.56 37.74
N SER A 55 36.71 13.85 36.67
CA SER A 55 37.92 13.04 36.70
C SER A 55 39.15 13.92 36.97
N PRO A 56 40.08 13.50 37.84
CA PRO A 56 41.35 14.20 38.03
C PRO A 56 42.35 13.97 36.89
N PHE A 57 42.08 13.04 35.98
CA PHE A 57 42.93 12.75 34.83
C PHE A 57 42.52 13.64 33.67
N LYS A 58 43.50 14.25 33.00
CA LYS A 58 43.27 15.13 31.84
C LYS A 58 43.00 14.33 30.57
N THR A 59 43.53 13.12 30.48
CA THR A 59 43.39 12.25 29.30
C THR A 59 43.10 10.80 29.69
N ASP A 60 42.58 10.03 28.73
CA ASP A 60 42.39 8.58 28.86
C ASP A 60 43.73 7.90 29.14
N GLU A 61 44.83 8.36 28.53
CA GLU A 61 46.17 7.80 28.72
C GLU A 61 46.66 7.91 30.17
N GLU A 62 46.42 9.05 30.83
CA GLU A 62 46.79 9.24 32.24
C GLU A 62 46.02 8.28 33.17
N ALA A 63 44.73 8.04 32.90
CA ALA A 63 43.91 7.09 33.66
C ALA A 63 44.30 5.64 33.36
N ARG A 64 44.62 5.33 32.10
CA ARG A 64 45.07 4.01 31.68
C ARG A 64 46.41 3.64 32.30
N ALA A 65 47.35 4.59 32.42
CA ALA A 65 48.64 4.35 33.07
C ALA A 65 48.47 3.83 34.51
N VAL A 66 47.55 4.43 35.28
CA VAL A 66 47.26 3.98 36.66
C VAL A 66 46.71 2.55 36.70
N ILE A 67 45.87 2.17 35.73
CA ILE A 67 45.36 0.79 35.65
C ILE A 67 46.44 -0.15 35.11
N GLN A 68 47.32 0.30 34.21
CA GLN A 68 48.41 -0.49 33.63
C GLN A 68 49.42 -0.95 34.70
N ASP A 69 49.65 -0.13 35.71
CA ASP A 69 50.60 -0.39 36.79
C ASP A 69 50.13 -1.50 37.76
N LEU A 70 48.87 -1.94 37.67
CA LEU A 70 48.37 -3.07 38.45
C LEU A 70 48.99 -4.39 37.95
N SER A 71 49.43 -5.22 38.88
CA SER A 71 49.65 -6.64 38.61
C SER A 71 48.31 -7.36 38.35
N GLU A 72 48.36 -8.50 37.67
CA GLU A 72 47.16 -9.31 37.41
C GLU A 72 46.46 -9.74 38.72
N GLU A 73 47.25 -10.01 39.78
CA GLU A 73 46.72 -10.36 41.10
C GLU A 73 46.03 -9.17 41.79
N GLU A 74 46.57 -7.95 41.66
CA GLU A 74 45.93 -6.73 42.18
C GLU A 74 44.65 -6.39 41.41
N ALA A 75 44.66 -6.55 40.09
CA ALA A 75 43.46 -6.37 39.27
C ALA A 75 42.38 -7.38 39.64
N ALA A 76 42.75 -8.65 39.88
CA ALA A 76 41.83 -9.69 40.33
C ALA A 76 41.23 -9.38 41.71
N LYS A 77 42.06 -8.94 42.68
CA LYS A 77 41.61 -8.50 44.01
C LYS A 77 40.69 -7.28 43.96
N ALA A 78 40.85 -6.41 42.97
CA ALA A 78 40.04 -5.21 42.77
C ALA A 78 38.69 -5.47 42.07
N GLY A 79 38.46 -6.67 41.53
CA GLY A 79 37.18 -7.10 40.95
C GLY A 79 37.15 -7.22 39.42
N SER A 80 36.14 -7.92 38.91
CA SER A 80 36.04 -8.36 37.48
C SER A 80 36.00 -7.22 36.45
N LEU A 81 35.46 -6.05 36.82
CA LEU A 81 35.47 -4.85 35.97
C LEU A 81 36.89 -4.28 35.83
N VAL A 82 37.68 -4.29 36.91
CA VAL A 82 39.08 -3.83 36.90
C VAL A 82 39.93 -4.76 36.04
N VAL A 83 39.74 -6.09 36.16
CA VAL A 83 40.38 -7.08 35.28
C VAL A 83 40.06 -6.83 33.80
N SER A 84 38.80 -6.52 33.49
CA SER A 84 38.37 -6.25 32.10
C SER A 84 39.02 -4.97 31.55
N LEU A 85 39.09 -3.90 32.34
CA LEU A 85 39.76 -2.66 31.95
C LEU A 85 41.27 -2.84 31.85
N TRP A 86 41.87 -3.57 32.78
CA TRP A 86 43.28 -3.93 32.78
C TRP A 86 43.66 -4.71 31.52
N HIS A 87 42.89 -5.73 31.14
CA HIS A 87 43.14 -6.44 29.88
C HIS A 87 43.03 -5.54 28.65
N LEU A 88 42.10 -4.57 28.62
CA LEU A 88 42.06 -3.59 27.52
C LEU A 88 43.32 -2.72 27.49
N VAL A 89 43.83 -2.32 28.65
CA VAL A 89 45.03 -1.50 28.78
C VAL A 89 46.30 -2.26 28.38
N VAL A 90 46.52 -3.46 28.92
CA VAL A 90 47.69 -4.32 28.64
C VAL A 90 47.75 -4.74 27.17
N ASN A 91 46.61 -4.93 26.51
CA ASN A 91 46.54 -5.25 25.09
C ASN A 91 46.51 -4.00 24.17
N GLU A 92 46.87 -2.82 24.68
CA GLU A 92 46.90 -1.55 23.95
C GLU A 92 45.58 -1.17 23.25
N ARG A 93 44.43 -1.65 23.75
CA ARG A 93 43.11 -1.37 23.17
C ARG A 93 42.50 -0.14 23.81
N PRO A 94 42.03 0.86 23.05
CA PRO A 94 41.38 2.04 23.62
C PRO A 94 40.12 1.64 24.40
N TRP A 95 39.78 2.39 25.45
CA TRP A 95 38.51 2.18 26.14
C TRP A 95 37.36 2.57 25.21
N PRO A 96 36.35 1.69 25.03
CA PRO A 96 35.12 2.07 24.37
C PRO A 96 34.51 3.31 25.06
N PRO A 97 33.83 4.21 24.32
CA PRO A 97 33.29 5.45 24.89
C PRO A 97 32.46 5.26 26.16
N TYR A 98 31.72 4.16 26.27
CA TYR A 98 30.87 3.83 27.42
C TYR A 98 31.65 3.30 28.65
N LEU A 99 32.91 2.88 28.51
CA LEU A 99 33.78 2.50 29.64
C LEU A 99 34.71 3.62 30.09
N ARG A 100 34.80 4.73 29.35
CA ARG A 100 35.72 5.83 29.69
C ARG A 100 35.45 6.42 31.07
N GLY A 101 34.20 6.74 31.40
CA GLY A 101 33.83 7.26 32.72
C GLY A 101 34.23 6.30 33.85
N TRP A 102 34.00 5.01 33.66
CA TRP A 102 34.38 3.96 34.62
C TRP A 102 35.89 3.77 34.74
N GLY A 103 36.62 3.79 33.63
CA GLY A 103 38.08 3.72 33.62
C GLY A 103 38.69 4.90 34.38
N HIS A 104 38.19 6.11 34.15
CA HIS A 104 38.60 7.32 34.89
C HIS A 104 38.24 7.26 36.38
N TYR A 105 37.08 6.73 36.74
CA TYR A 105 36.66 6.56 38.13
C TYR A 105 37.54 5.55 38.87
N ILE A 106 37.75 4.37 38.28
CA ILE A 106 38.57 3.30 38.88
C ILE A 106 40.02 3.77 39.02
N ALA A 107 40.60 4.37 37.98
CA ALA A 107 41.93 4.96 38.06
C ALA A 107 42.05 5.98 39.19
N HIS A 108 40.99 6.76 39.47
CA HIS A 108 41.02 7.77 40.53
C HIS A 108 40.99 7.13 41.91
N GLN A 109 40.18 6.10 42.12
CA GLN A 109 40.15 5.36 43.37
C GLN A 109 41.52 4.70 43.65
N LEU A 110 42.10 4.06 42.63
CA LEU A 110 43.43 3.45 42.72
C LEU A 110 44.51 4.50 43.05
N LYS A 111 44.52 5.64 42.35
CA LYS A 111 45.50 6.72 42.58
C LYS A 111 45.38 7.38 43.95
N THR A 112 44.18 7.45 44.52
CA THR A 112 43.95 8.05 45.84
C THR A 112 44.25 7.11 47.00
N GLY A 113 44.70 5.87 46.72
CA GLY A 113 44.96 4.86 47.75
C GLY A 113 43.70 4.44 48.50
N ARG A 114 42.51 4.84 48.02
CA ARG A 114 41.25 4.30 48.49
C ARG A 114 41.19 2.89 47.93
N MET A 115 41.53 1.90 48.76
CA MET A 115 41.19 0.51 48.44
C MET A 115 39.75 0.54 47.96
N LEU A 116 39.51 0.03 46.75
CA LEU A 116 38.17 -0.31 46.29
C LEU A 116 37.63 -1.24 47.36
N GLN A 117 36.90 -0.72 48.35
CA GLN A 117 36.29 -1.56 49.36
C GLN A 117 35.39 -2.50 48.57
N PRO A 118 35.63 -3.83 48.63
CA PRO A 118 34.88 -4.79 47.83
C PRO A 118 33.38 -4.52 47.93
N LYS A 119 32.91 -4.15 49.13
CA LYS A 119 31.52 -3.72 49.43
C LYS A 119 30.87 -2.74 48.44
N VAL A 120 31.55 -1.68 47.98
CA VAL A 120 30.90 -0.67 47.10
C VAL A 120 30.67 -1.22 45.67
N LEU A 121 31.46 -2.21 45.25
CA LEU A 121 31.28 -2.92 43.98
C LEU A 121 30.50 -4.23 44.16
N GLU A 122 30.59 -4.88 45.32
CA GLU A 122 29.85 -6.10 45.69
C GLU A 122 28.37 -5.83 45.92
N ASP A 123 27.99 -4.74 46.60
CA ASP A 123 26.58 -4.32 46.80
C ASP A 123 25.87 -3.98 45.47
N HIS A 124 26.65 -3.81 44.39
CA HIS A 124 26.14 -3.53 43.06
C HIS A 124 26.40 -4.67 42.05
N TRP A 125 27.16 -5.71 42.40
CA TRP A 125 27.58 -6.72 41.42
C TRP A 125 27.87 -8.16 41.92
N CYS A 126 27.79 -8.50 43.22
CA CYS A 126 28.01 -9.88 43.67
C CYS A 126 26.70 -10.64 44.00
N PRO A 127 26.64 -11.97 43.74
CA PRO A 127 25.48 -12.81 43.99
C PRO A 127 25.39 -13.21 45.47
N ASP A 128 24.17 -13.33 46.00
CA ASP A 128 23.91 -13.92 47.31
C ASP A 128 24.58 -15.30 47.43
N THR A 129 25.57 -15.40 48.32
CA THR A 129 26.06 -16.68 48.83
C THR A 129 25.13 -17.13 49.95
N ALA A 130 24.06 -17.81 49.60
CA ALA A 130 23.27 -18.62 50.51
C ALA A 130 23.29 -20.06 49.98
N ASP A 131 23.59 -20.98 50.90
CA ASP A 131 23.62 -22.45 50.87
C ASP A 131 23.23 -23.17 49.56
N GLU A 132 24.07 -24.13 49.15
CA GLU A 132 23.99 -24.92 47.91
C GLU A 132 22.69 -25.72 47.67
N ASP A 133 21.69 -25.65 48.55
CA ASP A 133 20.40 -26.33 48.40
C ASP A 133 19.20 -25.41 48.11
N ASP A 134 19.36 -24.08 48.17
CA ASP A 134 18.29 -23.11 47.88
C ASP A 134 18.67 -22.18 46.71
N PHE A 135 18.60 -22.69 45.48
CA PHE A 135 18.68 -21.85 44.28
C PHE A 135 17.45 -20.91 44.19
N PRO A 136 17.61 -19.57 44.16
CA PRO A 136 16.50 -18.68 43.88
C PRO A 136 16.15 -18.72 42.38
N GLU A 137 14.85 -18.77 42.10
CA GLU A 137 14.14 -18.91 40.82
C GLU A 137 14.42 -17.84 39.73
N SER A 138 15.61 -17.23 39.69
CA SER A 138 15.86 -16.01 38.91
C SER A 138 16.11 -16.21 37.41
N THR A 139 16.19 -17.44 36.90
CA THR A 139 16.17 -17.70 35.44
C THR A 139 14.79 -18.00 34.89
N GLY A 140 13.78 -18.24 35.74
CA GLY A 140 12.40 -18.61 35.34
C GLY A 140 12.29 -19.88 34.49
N LEU A 141 13.39 -20.56 34.18
CA LEU A 141 13.44 -21.76 33.36
C LEU A 141 13.41 -22.97 34.29
N ARG A 142 12.20 -23.47 34.57
CA ARG A 142 11.99 -24.72 35.29
C ARG A 142 12.77 -25.84 34.59
N LYS A 143 13.49 -26.67 35.35
CA LYS A 143 14.07 -27.91 34.80
C LYS A 143 12.92 -28.76 34.25
N PRO A 144 13.01 -29.30 33.03
CA PRO A 144 11.94 -30.09 32.46
C PRO A 144 11.63 -31.30 33.35
N PRO A 145 10.36 -31.58 33.68
CA PRO A 145 9.97 -32.75 34.44
C PRO A 145 10.56 -34.04 33.85
N ARG A 146 11.03 -34.95 34.72
CA ARG A 146 11.75 -36.18 34.32
C ARG A 146 10.84 -37.26 33.71
N GLY A 147 9.55 -37.01 33.58
CA GLY A 147 8.59 -37.96 33.06
C GLY A 147 7.16 -37.47 33.23
N VAL A 148 6.22 -38.33 32.83
CA VAL A 148 4.78 -38.08 32.97
C VAL A 148 4.15 -39.30 33.60
N LYS A 149 3.35 -39.08 34.64
CA LYS A 149 2.51 -40.06 35.31
C LYS A 149 1.11 -39.96 34.75
N VAL A 150 0.51 -41.08 34.36
CA VAL A 150 -0.87 -41.12 33.87
C VAL A 150 -1.68 -42.00 34.81
N THR A 151 -2.76 -41.45 35.35
CA THR A 151 -3.64 -42.12 36.29
C THR A 151 -5.06 -42.19 35.71
N ILE A 152 -5.63 -43.38 35.64
CA ILE A 152 -6.98 -43.65 35.11
C ILE A 152 -7.91 -43.98 36.28
N ASP A 153 -9.13 -43.41 36.26
CA ASP A 153 -10.13 -43.71 37.28
C ASP A 153 -10.55 -45.19 37.24
N SER A 154 -10.51 -45.85 38.38
CA SER A 154 -10.94 -47.25 38.57
C SER A 154 -12.38 -47.57 38.11
N ARG A 155 -13.24 -46.55 37.92
CA ARG A 155 -14.62 -46.68 37.43
C ARG A 155 -14.71 -46.79 35.91
N GLU A 156 -13.65 -46.44 35.17
CA GLU A 156 -13.61 -46.51 33.70
C GLU A 156 -13.32 -47.94 33.19
N GLY A 157 -14.14 -48.91 33.60
CA GLY A 157 -13.92 -50.34 33.32
C GLY A 157 -13.74 -50.66 31.83
N LEU A 158 -14.56 -50.07 30.95
CA LEU A 158 -14.45 -50.30 29.50
C LEU A 158 -13.11 -49.80 28.93
N LEU A 159 -12.63 -48.65 29.39
CA LEU A 159 -11.35 -48.10 28.96
C LEU A 159 -10.19 -48.96 29.47
N LEU A 160 -10.25 -49.39 30.73
CA LEU A 160 -9.25 -50.26 31.35
C LEU A 160 -9.19 -51.63 30.65
N ASP A 161 -10.34 -52.24 30.37
CA ASP A 161 -10.42 -53.51 29.64
C ASP A 161 -9.82 -53.38 28.24
N ALA A 162 -10.13 -52.29 27.53
CA ALA A 162 -9.60 -52.04 26.19
C ALA A 162 -8.10 -51.70 26.18
N LEU A 163 -7.55 -51.18 27.27
CA LEU A 163 -6.11 -51.02 27.52
C LEU A 163 -5.44 -52.33 28.01
N GLY A 164 -6.17 -53.46 28.03
CA GLY A 164 -5.63 -54.76 28.43
C GLY A 164 -5.42 -54.93 29.94
N HIS A 165 -6.03 -54.08 30.77
CA HIS A 165 -5.94 -54.14 32.23
C HIS A 165 -7.06 -55.01 32.84
N SER A 166 -7.25 -56.23 32.33
CA SER A 166 -8.18 -57.18 32.93
C SER A 166 -7.57 -57.72 34.23
N GLY A 167 -8.11 -57.27 35.37
CA GLY A 167 -7.53 -57.38 36.70
C GLY A 167 -7.03 -58.77 37.11
N ASN A 168 -5.74 -58.84 37.46
CA ASN A 168 -5.19 -59.52 38.64
C ASN A 168 -3.66 -59.40 38.63
N GLY A 169 -3.13 -58.32 39.23
CA GLY A 169 -1.75 -58.27 39.74
C GLY A 169 -0.58 -58.22 38.76
N ALA A 170 -0.79 -58.07 37.45
CA ALA A 170 0.30 -57.86 36.51
C ALA A 170 0.67 -56.36 36.43
N GLU A 171 1.94 -56.04 36.61
CA GLU A 171 2.50 -54.71 36.32
C GLU A 171 2.01 -54.25 34.94
N ALA A 172 1.32 -53.11 34.93
CA ALA A 172 0.78 -52.50 33.73
C ALA A 172 1.87 -52.35 32.66
N ALA A 173 1.78 -53.13 31.59
CA ALA A 173 2.73 -53.13 30.47
C ALA A 173 2.84 -51.76 29.74
N GLN A 174 2.09 -50.74 30.17
CA GLN A 174 1.89 -49.49 29.45
C GLN A 174 1.96 -48.21 30.30
N GLY A 175 2.53 -48.28 31.51
CA GLY A 175 2.85 -47.07 32.29
C GLY A 175 1.64 -46.23 32.72
N TYR A 176 0.47 -46.88 32.85
CA TYR A 176 -0.73 -46.30 33.43
C TYR A 176 -0.88 -46.78 34.88
N GLU A 177 -1.22 -45.87 35.79
CA GLU A 177 -1.65 -46.21 37.15
C GLU A 177 -3.18 -46.21 37.22
N VAL A 178 -3.76 -47.18 37.91
CA VAL A 178 -5.21 -47.22 38.14
C VAL A 178 -5.47 -46.83 39.59
N SER A 179 -6.23 -45.76 39.81
CA SER A 179 -6.66 -45.36 41.16
C SER A 179 -8.05 -44.77 41.12
N ARG A 180 -8.68 -44.62 42.28
CA ARG A 180 -9.93 -43.87 42.37
C ARG A 180 -9.60 -42.38 42.33
N LEU A 181 -10.13 -41.65 41.35
CA LEU A 181 -9.94 -40.21 41.22
C LEU A 181 -11.11 -39.46 41.84
N ASP A 182 -10.82 -38.34 42.51
CA ASP A 182 -11.87 -37.45 43.03
C ASP A 182 -12.57 -36.69 41.89
N VAL A 183 -11.80 -36.34 40.85
CA VAL A 183 -12.24 -35.52 39.72
C VAL A 183 -11.59 -36.00 38.42
N GLY A 184 -12.40 -36.12 37.37
CA GLY A 184 -11.97 -36.57 36.04
C GLY A 184 -11.85 -38.08 35.91
N ASP A 185 -11.71 -38.53 34.67
CA ASP A 185 -11.62 -39.95 34.30
C ASP A 185 -10.18 -40.37 33.99
N VAL A 186 -9.35 -39.42 33.51
CA VAL A 186 -7.90 -39.59 33.36
C VAL A 186 -7.18 -38.32 33.81
N VAL A 187 -6.12 -38.48 34.60
CA VAL A 187 -5.23 -37.39 35.03
C VAL A 187 -3.81 -37.66 34.54
N ILE A 188 -3.22 -36.68 33.88
CA ILE A 188 -1.85 -36.75 33.36
C ILE A 188 -1.03 -35.69 34.10
N GLU A 189 -0.01 -36.09 34.86
CA GLU A 189 0.79 -35.19 35.70
C GLU A 189 2.27 -35.27 35.34
N ALA A 190 2.95 -34.13 35.42
CA ALA A 190 4.39 -34.06 35.33
C ALA A 190 5.03 -34.69 36.58
N VAL A 191 5.98 -35.62 36.39
CA VAL A 191 6.67 -36.24 37.53
C VAL A 191 7.55 -35.19 38.23
N GLY A 192 7.23 -34.92 39.49
CA GLY A 192 7.92 -33.92 40.32
C GLY A 192 7.28 -32.53 40.31
N ASP A 193 6.19 -32.31 39.57
CA ASP A 193 5.46 -31.04 39.56
C ASP A 193 3.94 -31.28 39.53
N SER A 194 3.32 -31.31 40.71
CA SER A 194 1.86 -31.47 40.85
C SER A 194 1.07 -30.28 40.31
N SER A 195 1.72 -29.13 40.08
CA SER A 195 1.07 -27.98 39.48
C SER A 195 0.87 -28.15 37.98
N GLU A 196 1.64 -29.01 37.30
CA GLU A 196 1.49 -29.32 35.89
C GLU A 196 0.69 -30.62 35.68
N LYS A 197 -0.64 -30.48 35.70
CA LYS A 197 -1.56 -31.59 35.41
C LYS A 197 -2.57 -31.24 34.31
N LEU A 198 -2.94 -32.26 33.54
CA LEU A 198 -4.00 -32.24 32.54
C LEU A 198 -5.08 -33.23 33.00
N ILE A 199 -6.32 -32.75 33.13
CA ILE A 199 -7.46 -33.59 33.51
C ILE A 199 -8.32 -33.84 32.27
N ILE A 200 -8.71 -35.09 32.08
CA ILE A 200 -9.55 -35.53 30.97
C ILE A 200 -10.84 -36.11 31.55
N GLU A 201 -11.97 -35.59 31.10
CA GLU A 201 -13.31 -36.13 31.35
C GLU A 201 -13.79 -36.82 30.07
N ARG A 202 -13.95 -38.13 30.12
CA ARG A 202 -14.54 -38.94 29.05
C ARG A 202 -16.05 -38.97 29.23
N LYS A 203 -16.78 -38.58 28.19
CA LYS A 203 -18.24 -38.56 28.19
C LYS A 203 -18.77 -39.24 26.95
N THR A 204 -19.58 -40.28 27.09
CA THR A 204 -20.32 -40.77 25.92
C THR A 204 -21.44 -39.81 25.55
N VAL A 205 -21.89 -39.80 24.28
CA VAL A 205 -23.06 -39.01 23.87
C VAL A 205 -24.28 -39.31 24.74
N ARG A 206 -24.47 -40.58 25.13
CA ARG A 206 -25.57 -41.01 26.01
C ARG A 206 -25.42 -40.42 27.42
N ASP A 207 -24.21 -40.45 27.98
CA ASP A 207 -23.94 -39.90 29.31
C ASP A 207 -24.04 -38.39 29.33
N LEU A 208 -23.66 -37.70 28.24
CA LEU A 208 -23.84 -36.26 28.09
C LEU A 208 -25.33 -35.88 28.16
N LEU A 209 -26.18 -36.60 27.43
CA LEU A 209 -27.63 -36.37 27.43
C LEU A 209 -28.25 -36.66 28.80
N SER A 210 -27.82 -37.74 29.46
CA SER A 210 -28.24 -38.07 30.83
C SER A 210 -27.83 -36.97 31.81
N SER A 211 -26.54 -36.60 31.80
CA SER A 211 -25.94 -35.61 32.72
C SER A 211 -26.47 -34.20 32.50
N HIS A 212 -27.03 -33.93 31.31
CA HIS A 212 -27.72 -32.68 31.04
C HIS A 212 -29.09 -32.62 31.72
N ARG A 213 -29.85 -33.73 31.70
CA ARG A 213 -31.21 -33.79 32.23
C ARG A 213 -31.26 -33.61 33.75
N ASP A 214 -30.26 -34.14 34.46
CA ASP A 214 -30.16 -34.09 35.92
C ASP A 214 -29.24 -32.95 36.43
N ALA A 215 -28.79 -32.07 35.54
CA ALA A 215 -27.84 -30.98 35.81
C ALA A 215 -26.44 -31.41 36.32
N ARG A 216 -26.12 -32.71 36.35
CA ARG A 216 -24.83 -33.26 36.82
C ARG A 216 -23.65 -32.73 36.02
N LEU A 217 -23.84 -32.48 34.72
CA LEU A 217 -22.80 -31.95 33.84
C LEU A 217 -22.22 -30.63 34.35
N ARG A 218 -23.06 -29.72 34.87
CA ARG A 218 -22.58 -28.41 35.36
C ARG A 218 -21.71 -28.56 36.61
N ASN A 219 -22.12 -29.42 37.53
CA ASN A 219 -21.39 -29.66 38.78
C ASN A 219 -20.04 -30.35 38.50
N GLN A 220 -20.02 -31.32 37.58
CA GLN A 220 -18.79 -31.98 37.16
C GLN A 220 -17.81 -30.99 36.51
N LEU A 221 -18.28 -30.14 35.61
CA LEU A 221 -17.42 -29.12 34.99
C LEU A 221 -16.91 -28.08 36.01
N SER A 222 -17.69 -27.72 37.03
CA SER A 222 -17.21 -26.83 38.11
C SER A 222 -16.09 -27.49 38.90
N ALA A 223 -16.29 -28.74 39.32
CA ALA A 223 -15.28 -29.50 40.07
C ALA A 223 -13.99 -29.71 39.26
N LEU A 224 -14.11 -29.98 37.95
CA LEU A 224 -12.97 -30.08 37.03
C LEU A 224 -12.16 -28.78 36.96
N LEU A 225 -12.85 -27.64 36.87
CA LEU A 225 -12.21 -26.33 36.81
C LEU A 225 -11.54 -25.94 38.13
N GLU A 226 -12.20 -26.20 39.26
CA GLU A 226 -11.63 -26.00 40.60
C GLU A 226 -10.36 -26.83 40.78
N ALA A 227 -10.36 -28.08 40.31
CA ALA A 227 -9.22 -28.98 40.42
C ALA A 227 -7.96 -28.51 39.68
N VAL A 228 -8.08 -27.64 38.66
CA VAL A 228 -6.95 -27.07 37.89
C VAL A 228 -6.77 -25.57 38.12
N ASP A 229 -7.26 -25.04 39.25
CA ASP A 229 -7.19 -23.60 39.56
C ASP A 229 -7.71 -22.72 38.43
N TYR A 230 -8.84 -23.13 37.85
CA TYR A 230 -9.53 -22.48 36.73
C TYR A 230 -8.68 -22.29 35.46
N GLN A 231 -7.57 -23.02 35.31
CA GLN A 231 -6.78 -23.07 34.09
C GLN A 231 -7.46 -23.95 33.04
N ARG A 232 -8.49 -23.40 32.40
CA ARG A 232 -9.44 -24.11 31.52
C ARG A 232 -8.82 -24.95 30.39
N HIS A 233 -7.66 -24.55 29.88
CA HIS A 233 -6.93 -25.29 28.83
C HIS A 233 -6.32 -26.61 29.34
N ARG A 234 -6.31 -26.82 30.66
CA ARG A 234 -5.87 -28.06 31.31
C ARG A 234 -7.00 -29.06 31.56
N VAL A 235 -8.22 -28.75 31.12
CA VAL A 235 -9.35 -29.67 31.14
C VAL A 235 -9.75 -30.01 29.72
N VAL A 236 -9.70 -31.31 29.39
CA VAL A 236 -10.11 -31.85 28.09
C VAL A 236 -11.36 -32.68 28.28
N VAL A 237 -12.42 -32.35 27.55
CA VAL A 237 -13.61 -33.19 27.45
C VAL A 237 -13.48 -34.07 26.20
N LEU A 238 -13.42 -35.39 26.39
CA LEU A 238 -13.45 -36.37 25.31
C LEU A 238 -14.90 -36.84 25.12
N LEU A 239 -15.56 -36.35 24.08
CA LEU A 239 -16.93 -36.74 23.73
C LEU A 239 -16.90 -37.96 22.81
N GLU A 240 -17.24 -39.13 23.35
CA GLU A 240 -17.21 -40.41 22.65
C GLU A 240 -18.59 -40.81 22.09
N GLY A 241 -18.59 -41.27 20.84
CA GLY A 241 -19.74 -41.88 20.17
C GLY A 241 -20.22 -41.11 18.94
N SER A 242 -20.95 -41.82 18.08
CA SER A 242 -21.60 -41.22 16.91
C SER A 242 -22.81 -40.38 17.34
N VAL A 243 -22.89 -39.15 16.80
CA VAL A 243 -24.07 -38.29 16.92
C VAL A 243 -25.05 -38.70 15.82
N ASP A 244 -25.83 -39.74 16.10
CA ASP A 244 -26.88 -40.23 15.21
C ASP A 244 -28.21 -39.50 15.46
N SER A 245 -29.09 -39.56 14.46
CA SER A 245 -30.47 -39.05 14.42
C SER A 245 -31.37 -39.55 15.56
N THR A 246 -31.00 -40.65 16.22
CA THR A 246 -31.69 -41.21 17.38
C THR A 246 -31.55 -40.35 18.64
N TYR A 247 -30.56 -39.45 18.66
CA TYR A 247 -30.32 -38.52 19.76
C TYR A 247 -30.91 -37.13 19.45
N ASN A 248 -31.09 -36.32 20.50
CA ASN A 248 -31.34 -34.89 20.32
C ASN A 248 -30.05 -34.22 19.82
N THR A 249 -29.85 -34.24 18.50
CA THR A 249 -28.65 -33.77 17.83
C THR A 249 -28.40 -32.28 18.06
N GLU A 250 -29.46 -31.46 18.08
CA GLU A 250 -29.38 -30.03 18.36
C GLU A 250 -28.74 -29.76 19.73
N LEU A 251 -29.13 -30.54 20.73
CA LEU A 251 -28.60 -30.41 22.08
C LEU A 251 -27.13 -30.83 22.15
N VAL A 252 -26.76 -31.95 21.51
CA VAL A 252 -25.36 -32.42 21.46
C VAL A 252 -24.48 -31.39 20.75
N TYR A 253 -24.88 -30.91 19.56
CA TYR A 253 -24.16 -29.87 18.84
C TYR A 253 -24.12 -28.55 19.62
N GLY A 254 -25.19 -28.22 20.34
CA GLY A 254 -25.22 -27.08 21.26
C GLY A 254 -24.10 -27.16 22.31
N TYR A 255 -23.84 -28.33 22.89
CA TYR A 255 -22.69 -28.52 23.79
C TYR A 255 -21.35 -28.51 23.07
N MET A 256 -21.26 -29.10 21.88
CA MET A 256 -20.03 -29.09 21.09
C MET A 256 -19.55 -27.68 20.79
N VAL A 257 -20.48 -26.73 20.62
CA VAL A 257 -20.20 -25.31 20.41
C VAL A 257 -20.02 -24.56 21.73
N ARG A 258 -20.88 -24.83 22.72
CA ARG A 258 -20.90 -24.11 24.00
C ARG A 258 -19.65 -24.37 24.84
N LEU A 259 -19.17 -25.61 24.96
CA LEU A 259 -18.04 -25.93 25.82
C LEU A 259 -16.75 -25.18 25.39
N PRO A 260 -16.37 -25.14 24.09
CA PRO A 260 -15.19 -24.39 23.67
C PRO A 260 -15.40 -22.87 23.68
N ILE A 261 -16.58 -22.36 23.30
CA ILE A 261 -16.78 -20.91 23.17
C ILE A 261 -17.06 -20.26 24.52
N ARG A 262 -18.06 -20.77 25.24
CA ARG A 262 -18.54 -20.15 26.48
C ARG A 262 -17.65 -20.55 27.65
N ASP A 263 -17.38 -21.85 27.77
CA ASP A 263 -16.65 -22.40 28.93
C ASP A 263 -15.14 -22.45 28.69
N ARG A 264 -14.66 -22.16 27.48
CA ARG A 264 -13.25 -22.17 27.05
C ARG A 264 -12.52 -23.47 27.41
N LEU A 265 -13.23 -24.59 27.34
CA LEU A 265 -12.71 -25.93 27.54
C LEU A 265 -12.22 -26.52 26.22
N VAL A 266 -11.23 -27.41 26.28
CA VAL A 266 -10.83 -28.19 25.10
C VAL A 266 -11.83 -29.34 24.94
N LEU A 267 -12.45 -29.45 23.77
CA LEU A 267 -13.36 -30.54 23.43
C LEU A 267 -12.77 -31.31 22.25
N LEU A 268 -12.59 -32.62 22.40
CA LEU A 268 -12.25 -33.52 21.31
C LEU A 268 -13.37 -34.55 21.17
N ARG A 269 -13.72 -34.88 19.93
CA ARG A 269 -14.73 -35.88 19.61
C ARG A 269 -14.03 -37.15 19.14
N THR A 270 -14.53 -38.30 19.59
CA THR A 270 -14.13 -39.63 19.12
C THR A 270 -15.38 -40.43 18.77
N GLU A 271 -15.32 -41.27 17.76
CA GLU A 271 -16.45 -42.09 17.33
C GLU A 271 -16.55 -43.40 18.11
N SER A 272 -15.42 -43.91 18.58
CA SER A 272 -15.31 -45.21 19.26
C SER A 272 -14.26 -45.19 20.37
N LEU A 273 -14.36 -46.17 21.27
CA LEU A 273 -13.38 -46.38 22.34
C LEU A 273 -11.95 -46.58 21.83
N HIS A 274 -11.78 -47.24 20.67
CA HIS A 274 -10.46 -47.41 20.06
C HIS A 274 -9.84 -46.07 19.62
N GLU A 275 -10.66 -45.19 19.06
CA GLU A 275 -10.23 -43.83 18.73
C GLU A 275 -9.94 -43.02 19.99
N THR A 276 -10.75 -43.16 21.05
CA THR A 276 -10.49 -42.57 22.37
C THR A 276 -9.11 -42.94 22.91
N ILE A 277 -8.74 -44.22 22.86
CA ILE A 277 -7.40 -44.70 23.28
C ILE A 277 -6.30 -44.09 22.41
N THR A 278 -6.49 -44.08 21.09
CA THR A 278 -5.51 -43.53 20.15
C THR A 278 -5.29 -42.03 20.40
N VAL A 279 -6.35 -41.27 20.65
CA VAL A 279 -6.28 -39.84 20.99
C VAL A 279 -5.60 -39.65 22.34
N LEU A 280 -5.95 -40.46 23.36
CA LEU A 280 -5.32 -40.42 24.67
C LEU A 280 -3.80 -40.65 24.60
N ASP A 281 -3.35 -41.67 23.84
CA ASP A 281 -1.93 -41.93 23.61
C ASP A 281 -1.21 -40.73 22.98
N LYS A 282 -1.85 -40.04 22.03
CA LYS A 282 -1.29 -38.84 21.39
C LYS A 282 -1.25 -37.64 22.33
N ILE A 283 -2.25 -37.49 23.21
CA ILE A 283 -2.25 -36.48 24.26
C ILE A 283 -1.09 -36.74 25.22
N VAL A 284 -0.92 -37.97 25.72
CA VAL A 284 0.18 -38.36 26.61
C VAL A 284 1.55 -38.12 25.96
N GLN A 285 1.74 -38.52 24.69
CA GLN A 285 3.00 -38.28 23.96
C GLN A 285 3.29 -36.79 23.78
N SER A 286 2.28 -35.99 23.51
CA SER A 286 2.42 -34.54 23.33
C SER A 286 2.71 -33.85 24.65
N PHE A 287 2.02 -34.24 25.73
CA PHE A 287 2.26 -33.74 27.08
C PHE A 287 3.68 -34.08 27.55
N LYS A 288 4.16 -35.31 27.32
CA LYS A 288 5.57 -35.70 27.56
C LYS A 288 6.57 -34.79 26.84
N LYS A 289 6.30 -34.42 25.58
CA LYS A 289 7.17 -33.49 24.81
C LYS A 289 7.12 -32.06 25.36
N LEU A 290 5.94 -31.60 25.78
CA LEU A 290 5.77 -30.27 26.38
C LEU A 290 6.52 -30.16 27.70
N CYS A 291 6.43 -31.18 28.56
CA CYS A 291 7.20 -31.27 29.80
C CYS A 291 8.71 -31.33 29.54
N ALA A 292 9.17 -31.95 28.44
CA ALA A 292 10.60 -32.02 28.10
C ALA A 292 11.19 -30.69 27.57
N GLY A 293 10.35 -29.72 27.19
CA GLY A 293 10.73 -28.39 26.69
C GLY A 293 11.02 -28.30 25.17
N PRO A 294 11.21 -27.09 24.61
CA PRO A 294 10.92 -25.76 25.19
C PRO A 294 9.42 -25.45 25.22
N THR A 295 9.00 -24.75 26.27
CA THR A 295 7.60 -24.37 26.58
C THR A 295 6.95 -23.43 25.55
N GLU A 296 7.75 -22.83 24.67
CA GLU A 296 7.27 -21.96 23.60
C GLU A 296 7.30 -22.69 22.26
N PHE A 297 6.29 -22.41 21.42
CA PHE A 297 6.36 -22.70 19.99
C PHE A 297 7.51 -21.86 19.41
N THR A 298 8.74 -22.34 19.52
CA THR A 298 9.81 -21.87 18.67
C THR A 298 9.42 -22.31 17.28
N PRO A 299 9.12 -21.40 16.33
CA PRO A 299 8.85 -21.80 14.96
C PRO A 299 10.00 -22.69 14.57
N ALA A 300 9.69 -23.94 14.23
CA ALA A 300 10.71 -24.93 13.91
C ALA A 300 11.69 -24.23 12.98
N ARG A 301 12.91 -23.93 13.47
CA ARG A 301 13.99 -23.53 12.58
C ARG A 301 13.96 -24.63 11.56
N VAL A 302 13.67 -24.31 10.29
CA VAL A 302 13.69 -25.28 9.20
C VAL A 302 15.10 -25.80 9.23
N SER A 303 15.29 -26.88 9.99
CA SER A 303 16.60 -27.37 10.27
C SER A 303 16.93 -27.96 8.93
N SER A 304 17.85 -27.30 8.24
CA SER A 304 18.67 -27.97 7.27
C SER A 304 19.55 -28.95 8.06
N GLN A 305 18.96 -29.86 8.84
CA GLN A 305 19.49 -31.20 8.97
C GLN A 305 19.45 -31.75 7.55
N VAL A 306 20.51 -31.35 6.86
CA VAL A 306 21.00 -31.89 5.63
C VAL A 306 21.13 -33.37 5.93
N PHE A 307 20.07 -34.14 5.65
CA PHE A 307 20.26 -35.55 5.39
C PHE A 307 21.45 -35.60 4.44
N LYS A 308 22.48 -36.37 4.81
CA LYS A 308 23.67 -36.62 3.98
C LYS A 308 23.31 -37.37 2.68
N ALA A 309 22.09 -37.20 2.17
CA ALA A 309 21.79 -37.49 0.78
C ALA A 309 22.78 -36.67 -0.07
N PRO A 310 23.47 -37.30 -1.02
CA PRO A 310 24.41 -36.59 -1.88
C PRO A 310 23.66 -35.44 -2.53
N LYS A 311 24.06 -34.21 -2.20
CA LYS A 311 23.48 -33.01 -2.79
C LYS A 311 23.90 -33.02 -4.26
N THR A 312 23.05 -33.52 -5.14
CA THR A 312 23.19 -33.19 -6.56
C THR A 312 23.11 -31.68 -6.68
N ALA A 313 23.97 -31.09 -7.53
CA ALA A 313 24.00 -29.64 -7.73
C ALA A 313 22.59 -29.09 -8.04
N ASP A 314 21.79 -29.88 -8.75
CA ASP A 314 20.38 -29.60 -9.06
C ASP A 314 19.53 -29.39 -7.80
N ARG A 315 19.63 -30.27 -6.79
CA ARG A 315 18.79 -30.18 -5.58
C ARG A 315 19.18 -29.00 -4.71
N ALA A 316 20.47 -28.65 -4.68
CA ALA A 316 20.94 -27.44 -4.01
C ALA A 316 20.36 -26.19 -4.69
N MET A 317 20.42 -26.11 -6.02
CA MET A 317 19.86 -24.99 -6.77
C MET A 317 18.35 -24.85 -6.60
N ILE A 318 17.61 -25.96 -6.62
CA ILE A 318 16.16 -25.97 -6.38
C ILE A 318 15.82 -25.42 -4.99
N ASN A 319 16.52 -25.88 -3.95
CA ASN A 319 16.29 -25.41 -2.58
C ASN A 319 16.63 -23.91 -2.41
N MET A 320 17.71 -23.44 -3.04
CA MET A 320 18.06 -22.01 -3.05
C MET A 320 16.96 -21.17 -3.73
N LEU A 321 16.43 -21.63 -4.86
CA LEU A 321 15.36 -20.93 -5.57
C LEU A 321 14.04 -20.94 -4.77
N MET A 322 13.71 -22.02 -4.07
CA MET A 322 12.51 -22.09 -3.21
C MET A 322 12.56 -21.15 -2.00
N ALA A 323 13.73 -20.66 -1.61
CA ALA A 323 13.85 -19.63 -0.57
C ALA A 323 13.29 -18.27 -1.05
N VAL A 324 13.12 -18.07 -2.36
CA VAL A 324 12.54 -16.86 -2.93
C VAL A 324 11.01 -16.90 -2.80
N LYS A 325 10.43 -15.88 -2.17
CA LYS A 325 8.98 -15.80 -1.92
C LYS A 325 8.15 -15.90 -3.21
N GLY A 326 7.33 -16.94 -3.29
CA GLY A 326 6.46 -17.22 -4.43
C GLY A 326 7.03 -18.21 -5.45
N VAL A 327 8.25 -18.72 -5.23
CA VAL A 327 8.83 -19.78 -6.05
C VAL A 327 8.43 -21.14 -5.47
N SER A 328 7.53 -21.84 -6.16
CA SER A 328 7.17 -23.22 -5.82
C SER A 328 8.29 -24.20 -6.22
N MET A 329 8.24 -25.42 -5.67
CA MET A 329 9.12 -26.53 -6.07
C MET A 329 9.14 -26.74 -7.60
N ARG A 330 7.97 -26.66 -8.24
CA ARG A 330 7.84 -26.82 -9.71
C ARG A 330 8.56 -25.71 -10.47
N THR A 331 8.39 -24.46 -10.04
CA THR A 331 9.06 -23.29 -10.62
C THR A 331 10.58 -23.39 -10.46
N ALA A 332 11.05 -23.75 -9.25
CA ALA A 332 12.47 -23.94 -8.96
C ALA A 332 13.07 -25.07 -9.80
N TYR A 333 12.39 -26.21 -9.91
CA TYR A 333 12.82 -27.35 -10.74
C TYR A 333 12.97 -26.97 -12.22
N HIS A 334 11.97 -26.32 -12.82
CA HIS A 334 12.05 -25.92 -14.23
C HIS A 334 13.14 -24.86 -14.48
N THR A 335 13.34 -23.96 -13.52
CA THR A 335 14.41 -22.96 -13.58
C THR A 335 15.78 -23.63 -13.52
N ALA A 336 16.01 -24.53 -12.55
CA ALA A 336 17.24 -25.30 -12.43
C ALA A 336 17.48 -26.21 -13.65
N LYS A 337 16.42 -26.82 -14.21
CA LYS A 337 16.53 -27.61 -15.44
C LYS A 337 17.01 -26.78 -16.64
N ARG A 338 16.51 -25.54 -16.77
CA ARG A 338 16.91 -24.63 -17.86
C ARG A 338 18.29 -24.01 -17.63
N PHE A 339 18.61 -23.70 -16.38
CA PHE A 339 19.88 -23.15 -15.95
C PHE A 339 20.51 -24.10 -14.93
N PRO A 340 21.23 -25.16 -15.38
CA PRO A 340 21.72 -26.22 -14.49
C PRO A 340 22.64 -25.76 -13.36
N THR A 341 23.20 -24.56 -13.47
CA THR A 341 24.09 -23.98 -12.46
C THR A 341 23.67 -22.54 -12.17
N MET A 342 23.95 -22.08 -10.94
CA MET A 342 23.70 -20.69 -10.53
C MET A 342 24.45 -19.70 -11.44
N GLN A 343 25.68 -20.04 -11.85
CA GLN A 343 26.47 -19.25 -12.79
C GLN A 343 25.76 -19.07 -14.14
N ARG A 344 25.11 -20.12 -14.68
CA ARG A 344 24.35 -20.02 -15.92
C ARG A 344 23.09 -19.15 -15.76
N LEU A 345 22.45 -19.20 -14.59
CA LEU A 345 21.32 -18.32 -14.28
C LEU A 345 21.76 -16.85 -14.20
N VAL A 346 22.83 -16.56 -13.46
CA VAL A 346 23.45 -15.22 -13.36
C VAL A 346 23.85 -14.69 -14.74
N ALA A 347 24.54 -15.51 -15.54
CA ALA A 347 24.96 -15.15 -16.89
C ALA A 347 23.78 -14.90 -17.84
N ALA A 348 22.66 -15.60 -17.66
CA ALA A 348 21.44 -15.37 -18.43
C ALA A 348 20.72 -14.08 -18.01
N LEU A 349 20.67 -13.79 -16.71
CA LEU A 349 20.09 -12.55 -16.17
C LEU A 349 20.93 -11.31 -16.53
N GLY A 350 22.25 -11.45 -16.66
CA GLY A 350 23.16 -10.38 -17.09
C GLY A 350 23.10 -10.02 -18.59
N LYS A 351 22.27 -10.68 -19.39
CA LYS A 351 22.09 -10.35 -20.81
C LYS A 351 20.84 -9.46 -21.01
N PRO A 352 20.82 -8.60 -22.06
CA PRO A 352 19.62 -7.85 -22.43
C PRO A 352 18.41 -8.78 -22.61
N GLY A 353 17.30 -8.50 -21.92
CA GLY A 353 16.12 -9.35 -21.93
C GLY A 353 16.26 -10.66 -21.14
N GLY A 354 17.26 -10.77 -20.25
CA GLY A 354 17.48 -11.93 -19.39
C GLY A 354 16.25 -12.36 -18.59
N LEU A 355 15.43 -11.39 -18.17
CA LEU A 355 14.16 -11.63 -17.48
C LEU A 355 13.14 -12.38 -18.36
N VAL A 356 13.02 -12.01 -19.63
CA VAL A 356 12.12 -12.68 -20.59
C VAL A 356 12.59 -14.12 -20.85
N SER A 357 13.90 -14.35 -20.82
CA SER A 357 14.46 -15.70 -20.91
C SER A 357 14.03 -16.59 -19.73
N LEU A 358 13.87 -16.00 -18.54
CA LEU A 358 13.39 -16.67 -17.33
C LEU A 358 11.87 -16.91 -17.36
N GLU A 359 11.09 -15.93 -17.87
CA GLU A 359 9.63 -16.02 -18.03
C GLU A 359 9.20 -17.15 -18.97
N ARG A 360 9.96 -17.35 -20.06
CA ARG A 360 9.69 -18.37 -21.09
C ARG A 360 10.18 -19.79 -20.70
N SER A 361 10.61 -20.03 -19.47
CA SER A 361 11.17 -21.32 -19.04
C SER A 361 10.16 -22.46 -18.87
N MET A 362 8.86 -22.19 -18.96
CA MET A 362 7.81 -23.16 -18.59
C MET A 362 6.68 -23.23 -19.63
N ARG A 363 6.01 -24.40 -19.72
CA ARG A 363 4.69 -24.54 -20.40
C ARG A 363 3.64 -23.60 -19.77
N SER A 364 3.82 -23.20 -18.51
CA SER A 364 3.10 -22.12 -17.82
C SER A 364 4.08 -21.00 -17.44
N ARG A 365 4.07 -19.87 -18.15
CA ARG A 365 5.04 -18.76 -18.00
C ARG A 365 5.31 -18.45 -16.52
N MET A 366 6.59 -18.34 -16.13
CA MET A 366 6.93 -17.76 -14.82
C MET A 366 6.42 -16.32 -14.85
N GLY A 367 5.53 -15.96 -13.93
CA GLY A 367 4.99 -14.60 -13.89
C GLY A 367 6.11 -13.58 -13.72
N ARG A 368 6.02 -12.44 -14.42
CA ARG A 368 7.02 -11.37 -14.41
C ARG A 368 7.48 -10.97 -13.01
N VAL A 369 6.54 -10.86 -12.07
CA VAL A 369 6.81 -10.53 -10.66
C VAL A 369 7.70 -11.58 -9.99
N ILE A 370 7.47 -12.87 -10.25
CA ILE A 370 8.29 -13.95 -9.68
C ILE A 370 9.68 -13.93 -10.34
N ALA A 371 9.75 -13.74 -11.66
CA ALA A 371 11.01 -13.63 -12.38
C ALA A 371 11.87 -12.46 -11.84
N GLN A 372 11.24 -11.31 -11.54
CA GLN A 372 11.91 -10.15 -10.95
C GLN A 372 12.44 -10.46 -9.55
N ARG A 373 11.65 -11.14 -8.71
CA ARG A 373 12.10 -11.54 -7.37
C ARG A 373 13.27 -12.51 -7.42
N VAL A 374 13.22 -13.50 -8.31
CA VAL A 374 14.35 -14.42 -8.51
C VAL A 374 15.58 -13.65 -8.97
N ALA A 375 15.44 -12.72 -9.91
CA ALA A 375 16.56 -11.92 -10.39
C ALA A 375 17.14 -11.04 -9.28
N ALA A 376 16.30 -10.33 -8.51
CA ALA A 376 16.74 -9.52 -7.38
C ALA A 376 17.42 -10.37 -6.28
N SER A 377 16.88 -11.54 -5.95
CA SER A 377 17.51 -12.43 -4.95
C SER A 377 18.85 -13.02 -5.41
N VAL A 378 19.06 -13.20 -6.72
CA VAL A 378 20.28 -13.79 -7.29
C VAL A 378 21.33 -12.72 -7.61
N MET A 379 20.91 -11.54 -8.08
CA MET A 379 21.79 -10.47 -8.57
C MET A 379 21.97 -9.32 -7.58
N GLY A 380 21.18 -9.26 -6.50
CA GLY A 380 21.15 -8.16 -5.53
C GLY A 380 19.90 -7.28 -5.68
N GLU A 381 19.50 -6.59 -4.60
CA GLU A 381 18.29 -5.75 -4.58
C GLU A 381 18.36 -4.56 -5.55
N ASP A 382 19.58 -4.08 -5.84
CA ASP A 382 19.83 -2.98 -6.76
C ASP A 382 19.82 -3.41 -8.24
N TRP A 383 19.70 -4.71 -8.52
CA TRP A 383 19.67 -5.20 -9.89
C TRP A 383 18.44 -4.69 -10.62
N ARG A 384 18.66 -3.98 -11.72
CA ARG A 384 17.61 -3.61 -12.68
C ARG A 384 17.73 -4.47 -13.93
N PRO A 385 16.59 -4.88 -14.52
CA PRO A 385 16.63 -5.61 -15.77
C PRO A 385 17.33 -4.77 -16.83
N ILE A 386 18.36 -5.33 -17.46
CA ILE A 386 18.98 -4.73 -18.64
C ILE A 386 17.92 -4.75 -19.74
N PRO A 387 17.45 -3.57 -20.19
CA PRO A 387 16.43 -3.49 -21.22
C PRO A 387 16.87 -4.32 -22.41
N GLY A 388 16.01 -5.20 -22.92
CA GLY A 388 16.24 -5.86 -24.20
C GLY A 388 16.49 -4.83 -25.32
N LEU A 389 17.11 -5.24 -26.42
CA LEU A 389 17.16 -4.41 -27.64
C LEU A 389 15.74 -3.98 -28.01
N GLY A 390 15.45 -2.69 -27.86
CA GLY A 390 14.13 -2.09 -28.06
C GLY A 390 13.31 -1.81 -26.79
N GLU A 391 13.65 -2.30 -25.60
CA GLU A 391 12.90 -1.94 -24.38
C GLU A 391 13.10 -0.47 -23.97
N GLU A 392 14.29 0.09 -24.19
CA GLU A 392 14.53 1.53 -24.00
C GLU A 392 13.64 2.36 -24.94
N PHE A 393 13.54 1.96 -26.22
CA PHE A 393 12.62 2.57 -27.16
C PHE A 393 11.15 2.41 -26.70
N ALA A 394 10.80 1.25 -26.11
CA ALA A 394 9.47 1.00 -25.61
C ALA A 394 9.11 1.85 -24.40
N GLU A 395 10.08 2.06 -23.52
CA GLU A 395 9.93 2.91 -22.35
C GLU A 395 9.75 4.37 -22.75
N ARG A 396 10.57 4.88 -23.67
CA ARG A 396 10.42 6.24 -24.22
C ARG A 396 9.07 6.43 -24.93
N LEU A 397 8.58 5.42 -25.65
CA LEU A 397 7.23 5.45 -26.23
C LEU A 397 6.13 5.46 -25.16
N ARG A 398 6.27 4.69 -24.06
CA ARG A 398 5.32 4.69 -22.94
C ARG A 398 5.31 6.02 -22.18
N GLU A 399 6.48 6.61 -21.97
CA GLU A 399 6.65 7.95 -21.39
C GLU A 399 6.02 9.01 -22.27
N ALA A 400 6.14 8.89 -23.59
CA ALA A 400 5.47 9.75 -24.55
C ALA A 400 3.94 9.54 -24.58
N GLY A 401 3.40 8.45 -24.03
CA GLY A 401 1.96 8.17 -23.97
C GLY A 401 1.48 7.03 -24.88
N VAL A 402 2.37 6.37 -25.63
CA VAL A 402 2.05 5.21 -26.47
C VAL A 402 2.04 3.94 -25.61
N ARG A 403 0.86 3.35 -25.39
CA ARG A 403 0.69 2.20 -24.48
C ARG A 403 -0.11 1.07 -25.12
N GLY A 404 -0.03 -0.13 -24.53
CA GLY A 404 -0.84 -1.28 -24.92
C GLY A 404 -0.65 -1.70 -26.38
N VAL A 405 -1.77 -1.92 -27.09
CA VAL A 405 -1.78 -2.36 -28.49
C VAL A 405 -1.07 -1.38 -29.41
N GLN A 406 -1.16 -0.07 -29.12
CA GLN A 406 -0.49 0.99 -29.89
C GLN A 406 1.03 0.83 -29.87
N LEU A 407 1.59 0.44 -28.72
CA LEU A 407 3.01 0.18 -28.56
C LEU A 407 3.43 -1.02 -29.44
N ASP A 408 2.66 -2.11 -29.42
CA ASP A 408 2.95 -3.30 -30.22
C ASP A 408 2.90 -3.03 -31.73
N ILE A 409 1.99 -2.15 -32.18
CA ILE A 409 1.90 -1.72 -33.58
C ILE A 409 3.20 -1.01 -34.01
N VAL A 410 3.67 -0.04 -33.22
CA VAL A 410 4.93 0.66 -33.49
C VAL A 410 6.11 -0.33 -33.51
N PHE A 411 6.18 -1.24 -32.55
CA PHE A 411 7.27 -2.23 -32.44
C PHE A 411 7.34 -3.24 -33.57
N LYS A 412 6.19 -3.60 -34.16
CA LYS A 412 6.15 -4.50 -35.31
C LYS A 412 6.78 -3.87 -36.55
N ARG A 413 6.73 -2.55 -36.67
CA ARG A 413 7.22 -1.81 -37.83
C ARG A 413 8.64 -1.29 -37.62
N VAL A 414 8.98 -0.86 -36.41
CA VAL A 414 10.26 -0.23 -36.11
C VAL A 414 10.82 -0.76 -34.78
N ARG A 415 12.13 -1.05 -34.74
CA ARG A 415 12.80 -1.63 -33.56
C ARG A 415 13.61 -0.63 -32.73
N SER A 416 13.85 0.57 -33.24
CA SER A 416 14.63 1.62 -32.57
C SER A 416 14.06 3.01 -32.81
N LEU A 417 14.43 3.97 -31.95
CA LEU A 417 14.02 5.37 -32.13
C LEU A 417 14.58 5.95 -33.42
N GLU A 418 15.81 5.61 -33.79
CA GLU A 418 16.49 6.05 -35.00
C GLU A 418 15.76 5.56 -36.25
N GLY A 419 15.26 4.31 -36.23
CA GLY A 419 14.44 3.79 -37.32
C GLY A 419 13.11 4.53 -37.45
N LEU A 420 12.51 4.96 -36.32
CA LEU A 420 11.25 5.71 -36.33
C LEU A 420 11.50 7.12 -36.87
N LYS A 421 12.62 7.74 -36.48
CA LYS A 421 13.07 9.04 -37.00
C LYS A 421 13.31 9.02 -38.50
N ALA A 422 14.11 8.07 -38.98
CA ALA A 422 14.43 7.94 -40.40
C ALA A 422 13.15 7.78 -41.24
N MET A 423 12.26 6.87 -40.82
CA MET A 423 11.01 6.62 -41.53
C MET A 423 10.07 7.85 -41.54
N LEU A 424 9.94 8.55 -40.40
CA LEU A 424 9.08 9.74 -40.34
C LEU A 424 9.70 10.94 -41.07
N GLN A 425 11.02 11.02 -41.23
CA GLN A 425 11.67 12.08 -42.01
C GLN A 425 11.43 11.94 -43.51
N GLU A 426 11.33 10.71 -44.03
CA GLU A 426 11.06 10.45 -45.45
C GLU A 426 9.58 10.58 -45.84
N THR A 427 8.68 10.67 -44.86
CA THR A 427 7.23 10.68 -45.08
C THR A 427 6.67 12.11 -45.01
N PRO A 428 6.09 12.64 -46.11
CA PRO A 428 5.56 14.01 -46.13
C PRO A 428 4.28 14.18 -45.28
N ASP A 429 3.47 13.13 -45.13
CA ASP A 429 2.27 13.12 -44.30
C ASP A 429 2.40 12.07 -43.17
N LYS A 430 3.19 12.42 -42.15
CA LYS A 430 3.49 11.57 -40.99
C LYS A 430 2.23 11.13 -40.26
N MET A 431 1.23 12.00 -40.20
CA MET A 431 0.00 11.76 -39.46
C MET A 431 -0.81 10.66 -40.13
N LYS A 432 -1.00 10.76 -41.45
CA LYS A 432 -1.72 9.76 -42.25
C LYS A 432 -1.05 8.40 -42.26
N LEU A 433 0.29 8.35 -42.32
CA LEU A 433 1.03 7.09 -42.21
C LEU A 433 0.73 6.39 -40.87
N LEU A 434 0.77 7.14 -39.77
CA LEU A 434 0.60 6.56 -38.45
C LEU A 434 -0.85 6.20 -38.13
N THR A 435 -1.84 7.03 -38.46
CA THR A 435 -3.24 6.70 -38.18
C THR A 435 -3.89 5.82 -39.23
N GLY A 436 -3.57 6.04 -40.51
CA GLY A 436 -4.11 5.27 -41.63
C GLY A 436 -3.40 3.94 -41.80
N ASP A 437 -2.13 3.98 -42.19
CA ASP A 437 -1.42 2.76 -42.60
C ASP A 437 -1.03 1.86 -41.41
N TRP A 438 -0.72 2.47 -40.27
CA TRP A 438 -0.39 1.73 -39.06
C TRP A 438 -1.60 1.48 -38.16
N GLY A 439 -2.69 2.22 -38.34
CA GLY A 439 -3.87 2.11 -37.49
C GLY A 439 -3.64 2.60 -36.06
N LEU A 440 -2.68 3.52 -35.85
CA LEU A 440 -2.48 4.11 -34.53
C LEU A 440 -3.64 5.04 -34.18
N GLU A 441 -4.01 5.06 -32.90
CA GLU A 441 -4.84 6.13 -32.38
C GLU A 441 -4.13 7.48 -32.53
N GLU A 442 -4.89 8.53 -32.84
CA GLU A 442 -4.34 9.85 -33.15
C GLU A 442 -3.43 10.39 -32.04
N LYS A 443 -3.82 10.24 -30.76
CA LYS A 443 -3.00 10.63 -29.61
C LYS A 443 -1.68 9.85 -29.53
N ALA A 444 -1.68 8.56 -29.86
CA ALA A 444 -0.48 7.73 -29.87
C ALA A 444 0.44 8.09 -31.04
N ALA A 445 -0.13 8.35 -32.22
CA ALA A 445 0.61 8.80 -33.39
C ALA A 445 1.30 10.15 -33.15
N VAL A 446 0.61 11.12 -32.54
CA VAL A 446 1.18 12.42 -32.17
C VAL A 446 2.31 12.27 -31.15
N SER A 447 2.12 11.40 -30.17
CA SER A 447 3.15 11.07 -29.17
C SER A 447 4.41 10.48 -29.81
N ALA A 448 4.23 9.60 -30.81
CA ALA A 448 5.32 9.05 -31.60
C ALA A 448 6.03 10.11 -32.46
N ILE A 449 5.27 11.03 -33.08
CA ILE A 449 5.82 12.16 -33.84
C ILE A 449 6.62 13.09 -32.93
N ARG A 450 6.09 13.46 -31.74
CA ARG A 450 6.79 14.27 -30.74
C ARG A 450 8.12 13.63 -30.34
N LEU A 451 8.10 12.33 -30.05
CA LEU A 451 9.29 11.60 -29.62
C LEU A 451 10.35 11.50 -30.72
N ALA A 452 9.93 11.28 -31.97
CA ALA A 452 10.85 11.11 -33.10
C ALA A 452 11.33 12.45 -33.68
N CYS A 453 10.42 13.36 -33.97
CA CYS A 453 10.70 14.62 -34.67
C CYS A 453 10.98 15.79 -33.72
N GLY A 454 10.76 15.62 -32.41
CA GLY A 454 10.91 16.67 -31.41
C GLY A 454 9.70 17.60 -31.32
N GLU A 455 9.66 18.41 -30.25
CA GLU A 455 8.57 19.34 -29.94
C GLU A 455 8.48 20.51 -30.93
N GLY A 456 9.57 20.83 -31.62
CA GLY A 456 9.60 21.88 -32.64
C GLY A 456 9.04 21.47 -34.00
N SER A 457 8.69 20.20 -34.19
CA SER A 457 8.17 19.73 -35.49
C SER A 457 6.89 20.44 -35.88
N ALA A 458 6.78 20.78 -37.17
CA ALA A 458 5.63 21.49 -37.74
C ALA A 458 4.32 20.74 -37.44
N GLU A 459 4.34 19.41 -37.60
CA GLU A 459 3.18 18.55 -37.41
C GLU A 459 2.75 18.48 -35.94
N TYR A 460 3.70 18.43 -35.00
CA TYR A 460 3.37 18.45 -33.57
C TYR A 460 2.82 19.81 -33.13
N ARG A 461 3.38 20.91 -33.64
CA ARG A 461 2.88 22.27 -33.34
C ARG A 461 1.50 22.52 -33.95
N ALA A 462 1.27 22.09 -35.19
CA ALA A 462 -0.05 22.15 -35.83
C ALA A 462 -1.10 21.36 -35.03
N TYR A 463 -0.71 20.18 -34.53
CA TYR A 463 -1.57 19.39 -33.66
C TYR A 463 -1.89 20.10 -32.34
N LEU A 464 -0.90 20.66 -31.64
CA LEU A 464 -1.12 21.38 -30.38
C LEU A 464 -2.03 22.59 -30.61
N LEU A 465 -1.85 23.30 -31.72
CA LEU A 465 -2.72 24.40 -32.12
C LEU A 465 -4.16 23.92 -32.37
N ALA A 466 -4.34 22.72 -32.93
CA ALA A 466 -5.66 22.13 -33.18
C ALA A 466 -6.37 21.72 -31.89
N GLU A 467 -5.63 21.15 -30.94
CA GLU A 467 -6.14 20.79 -29.63
C GLU A 467 -6.54 22.04 -28.84
N ASP A 468 -5.68 23.07 -28.82
CA ASP A 468 -5.96 24.36 -28.17
C ASP A 468 -7.18 25.06 -28.81
N LEU A 469 -7.32 24.99 -30.13
CA LEU A 469 -8.45 25.53 -30.87
C LEU A 469 -9.77 24.80 -30.52
N ALA A 470 -9.75 23.46 -30.52
CA ALA A 470 -10.92 22.66 -30.19
C ALA A 470 -11.37 22.84 -28.73
N GLU A 471 -10.42 23.04 -27.81
CA GLU A 471 -10.71 23.29 -26.39
C GLU A 471 -11.31 24.69 -26.17
N LYS A 472 -10.70 25.73 -26.76
CA LYS A 472 -11.12 27.13 -26.52
C LYS A 472 -12.32 27.56 -27.36
N VAL A 473 -12.56 26.93 -28.51
CA VAL A 473 -13.66 27.32 -29.42
C VAL A 473 -14.81 26.33 -29.35
N LYS A 474 -15.82 26.67 -28.54
CA LYS A 474 -17.02 25.85 -28.36
C LYS A 474 -17.70 25.55 -29.71
N GLY A 475 -17.90 24.26 -29.99
CA GLY A 475 -18.58 23.78 -31.19
C GLY A 475 -17.66 23.48 -32.38
N ILE A 476 -16.34 23.55 -32.20
CA ILE A 476 -15.36 23.03 -33.14
C ILE A 476 -14.87 21.67 -32.65
N THR A 477 -15.03 20.64 -33.48
CA THR A 477 -14.41 19.35 -33.20
C THR A 477 -12.94 19.41 -33.61
N ARG A 478 -12.16 18.48 -33.10
CA ARG A 478 -10.72 18.44 -33.37
C ARG A 478 -10.42 18.15 -34.84
N GLU A 479 -11.21 17.33 -35.52
CA GLU A 479 -11.07 17.10 -36.96
C GLU A 479 -11.26 18.41 -37.73
N THR A 480 -12.25 19.20 -37.35
CA THR A 480 -12.48 20.51 -37.94
C THR A 480 -11.38 21.50 -37.59
N ALA A 481 -10.84 21.47 -36.37
CA ALA A 481 -9.68 22.28 -36.00
C ALA A 481 -8.44 21.95 -36.85
N CYS A 482 -8.14 20.67 -37.08
CA CYS A 482 -7.06 20.24 -37.97
C CYS A 482 -7.29 20.72 -39.42
N ALA A 483 -8.53 20.64 -39.92
CA ALA A 483 -8.89 21.15 -41.25
C ALA A 483 -8.74 22.68 -41.37
N VAL A 484 -9.09 23.42 -40.32
CA VAL A 484 -8.93 24.88 -40.22
C VAL A 484 -7.47 25.27 -40.23
N ILE A 485 -6.63 24.57 -39.47
CA ILE A 485 -5.21 24.89 -39.32
C ILE A 485 -4.45 24.57 -40.60
N GLY A 486 -4.80 23.47 -41.27
CA GLY A 486 -4.16 23.06 -42.52
C GLY A 486 -2.65 22.87 -42.35
N LYS A 487 -1.85 23.75 -42.95
CA LYS A 487 -0.37 23.75 -42.86
C LYS A 487 0.18 24.72 -41.81
N CYS A 488 -0.67 25.47 -41.12
CA CYS A 488 -0.23 26.45 -40.14
C CYS A 488 0.31 25.75 -38.89
N CYS A 489 1.47 26.17 -38.41
CA CYS A 489 2.11 25.63 -37.22
C CYS A 489 2.03 26.61 -36.05
N THR A 490 1.63 27.85 -36.31
CA THR A 490 1.51 28.93 -35.33
C THR A 490 0.19 29.68 -35.51
N ARG A 491 -0.24 30.39 -34.47
CA ARG A 491 -1.46 31.22 -34.51
C ARG A 491 -1.28 32.38 -35.49
N GLU A 492 -0.07 32.90 -35.62
CA GLU A 492 0.33 33.98 -36.52
C GLU A 492 0.26 33.54 -37.98
N GLU A 493 0.73 32.32 -38.29
CA GLU A 493 0.56 31.72 -39.62
C GLU A 493 -0.92 31.48 -39.93
N LEU A 494 -1.70 31.00 -38.96
CA LEU A 494 -3.14 30.84 -39.13
C LEU A 494 -3.84 32.18 -39.35
N LYS A 495 -3.42 33.23 -38.64
CA LYS A 495 -3.91 34.61 -38.82
C LYS A 495 -3.54 35.15 -40.19
N ALA A 496 -2.33 34.89 -40.68
CA ALA A 496 -1.88 35.29 -42.01
C ALA A 496 -2.59 34.50 -43.14
N ALA A 497 -3.02 33.26 -42.84
CA ALA A 497 -3.79 32.42 -43.77
C ALA A 497 -5.29 32.75 -43.79
N LEU A 498 -5.77 33.64 -42.91
CA LEU A 498 -7.17 34.06 -42.93
C LEU A 498 -7.48 34.81 -44.23
N PRO A 499 -8.64 34.55 -44.85
CA PRO A 499 -9.05 35.30 -46.03
C PRO A 499 -9.17 36.81 -45.75
N GLY A 500 -8.62 37.63 -46.64
CA GLY A 500 -8.55 39.08 -46.48
C GLY A 500 -9.86 39.79 -46.82
N THR A 501 -10.70 39.18 -47.67
CA THR A 501 -11.97 39.78 -48.09
C THR A 501 -13.19 39.08 -47.48
N PRO A 502 -14.31 39.80 -47.26
CA PRO A 502 -15.55 39.21 -46.77
C PRO A 502 -16.08 38.03 -47.59
N SER A 503 -15.97 38.11 -48.93
CA SER A 503 -16.48 37.06 -49.82
C SER A 503 -15.65 35.77 -49.72
N GLU A 504 -14.34 35.89 -49.55
CA GLU A 504 -13.47 34.73 -49.35
C GLU A 504 -13.69 34.13 -47.94
N LEU A 505 -13.98 34.98 -46.94
CA LEU A 505 -14.31 34.53 -45.59
C LEU A 505 -15.60 33.71 -45.56
N ASP A 506 -16.62 34.15 -46.31
CA ASP A 506 -17.88 33.40 -46.45
C ASP A 506 -17.66 32.10 -47.24
N ALA A 507 -16.79 32.08 -48.26
CA ALA A 507 -16.42 30.84 -48.96
C ALA A 507 -15.70 29.86 -48.03
N TRP A 508 -14.78 30.36 -47.20
CA TRP A 508 -14.05 29.56 -46.22
C TRP A 508 -14.98 28.99 -45.13
N TYR A 509 -15.93 29.80 -44.65
CA TYR A 509 -17.01 29.35 -43.77
C TYR A 509 -17.80 28.17 -44.36
N GLN A 510 -18.23 28.29 -45.62
CA GLN A 510 -18.98 27.24 -46.32
C GLN A 510 -18.15 25.96 -46.48
N GLN A 511 -16.86 26.10 -46.79
CA GLN A 511 -15.94 24.96 -46.93
C GLN A 511 -15.75 24.19 -45.61
N LEU A 512 -15.69 24.90 -44.48
CA LEU A 512 -15.51 24.28 -43.17
C LEU A 512 -16.78 23.60 -42.63
N GLY A 513 -17.95 23.87 -43.21
CA GLY A 513 -19.23 23.27 -42.78
C GLY A 513 -19.60 23.59 -41.32
N LEU A 514 -19.03 24.64 -40.74
CA LEU A 514 -19.25 25.02 -39.35
C LEU A 514 -20.61 25.69 -39.16
N ARG A 515 -21.16 25.64 -37.95
CA ARG A 515 -22.25 26.55 -37.58
C ARG A 515 -21.70 27.98 -37.50
N ARG A 516 -22.45 28.97 -37.99
CA ARG A 516 -22.02 30.39 -38.01
C ARG A 516 -21.45 30.89 -36.67
N ARG A 517 -22.08 30.56 -35.54
CA ARG A 517 -21.58 30.91 -34.20
C ARG A 517 -20.22 30.25 -33.85
N ALA A 518 -19.99 29.01 -34.28
CA ALA A 518 -18.69 28.35 -34.07
C ALA A 518 -17.59 28.99 -34.94
N PHE A 519 -17.93 29.39 -36.17
CA PHE A 519 -17.04 30.12 -37.06
C PHE A 519 -16.68 31.52 -36.53
N HIS A 520 -17.64 32.23 -35.94
CA HIS A 520 -17.37 33.53 -35.29
C HIS A 520 -16.45 33.42 -34.10
N ARG A 521 -16.66 32.41 -33.24
CA ARG A 521 -15.75 32.13 -32.13
C ARG A 521 -14.34 31.73 -32.61
N LEU A 522 -14.24 30.99 -33.71
CA LEU A 522 -12.96 30.70 -34.37
C LEU A 522 -12.27 31.99 -34.82
N LEU A 523 -12.97 32.88 -35.51
CA LEU A 523 -12.39 34.12 -35.99
C LEU A 523 -11.92 35.02 -34.85
N ARG A 524 -12.69 35.13 -33.76
CA ARG A 524 -12.21 35.83 -32.54
C ARG A 524 -10.96 35.16 -31.96
N TYR A 525 -10.96 33.84 -31.91
CA TYR A 525 -9.81 33.08 -31.44
C TYR A 525 -8.56 33.32 -32.31
N VAL A 526 -8.69 33.41 -33.63
CA VAL A 526 -7.51 33.62 -34.51
C VAL A 526 -7.07 35.09 -34.56
N LEU A 527 -8.02 36.02 -34.66
CA LEU A 527 -7.73 37.45 -34.87
C LEU A 527 -7.27 38.20 -33.63
N THR A 528 -7.22 37.53 -32.46
CA THR A 528 -7.06 38.13 -31.11
C THR A 528 -8.20 39.11 -30.79
N ASP A 529 -8.43 39.44 -29.51
CA ASP A 529 -9.41 40.45 -29.07
C ASP A 529 -8.98 41.87 -29.50
N ASP A 530 -8.69 42.08 -30.79
CA ASP A 530 -8.54 43.39 -31.39
C ASP A 530 -9.94 43.88 -31.77
N PRO A 531 -10.58 44.72 -30.93
CA PRO A 531 -11.92 45.22 -31.21
C PRO A 531 -11.95 46.15 -32.42
N LEU A 532 -10.78 46.64 -32.89
CA LEU A 532 -10.67 47.52 -34.04
C LEU A 532 -10.56 46.77 -35.37
N HIS A 533 -10.40 45.44 -35.33
CA HIS A 533 -10.34 44.66 -36.56
C HIS A 533 -11.74 44.62 -37.21
N PRO A 534 -11.89 45.01 -38.50
CA PRO A 534 -13.20 45.13 -39.16
C PRO A 534 -14.05 43.86 -39.12
N ILE A 535 -13.39 42.70 -39.20
CA ILE A 535 -14.04 41.38 -39.10
C ILE A 535 -14.57 41.14 -37.67
N THR A 536 -13.83 41.56 -36.63
CA THR A 536 -14.23 41.39 -35.23
C THR A 536 -15.44 42.28 -34.89
N ALA A 537 -15.44 43.53 -35.38
CA ALA A 537 -16.58 44.44 -35.23
C ALA A 537 -17.85 43.89 -35.89
N ARG A 538 -17.73 43.38 -37.12
CA ARG A 538 -18.83 42.71 -37.84
C ARG A 538 -19.34 41.47 -37.09
N ILE A 539 -18.44 40.63 -36.59
CA ILE A 539 -18.80 39.44 -35.80
C ILE A 539 -19.52 39.84 -34.51
N ALA A 540 -19.11 40.92 -33.84
CA ALA A 540 -19.78 41.41 -32.64
C ALA A 540 -21.22 41.86 -32.92
N VAL A 541 -21.46 42.53 -34.06
CA VAL A 541 -22.81 42.87 -34.53
C VAL A 541 -23.61 41.59 -34.83
N GLU A 542 -23.05 40.66 -35.62
CA GLU A 542 -23.75 39.42 -35.99
C GLU A 542 -24.09 38.56 -34.76
N GLU A 543 -23.19 38.42 -33.78
CA GLU A 543 -23.46 37.65 -32.56
C GLU A 543 -24.49 38.31 -31.63
N GLN A 544 -24.47 39.63 -31.45
CA GLN A 544 -25.50 40.30 -30.64
C GLN A 544 -26.90 40.15 -31.24
N LEU A 545 -27.00 40.16 -32.58
CA LEU A 545 -28.25 39.87 -33.29
C LEU A 545 -28.67 38.41 -33.12
N LEU A 546 -27.72 37.47 -33.09
CA LEU A 546 -27.98 36.04 -32.92
C LEU A 546 -28.30 35.62 -31.47
N ASP A 547 -27.69 36.25 -30.45
CA ASP A 547 -27.88 35.87 -29.03
C ASP A 547 -29.22 36.37 -28.47
N ARG A 548 -29.70 37.53 -28.90
CA ARG A 548 -31.03 38.04 -28.50
C ARG A 548 -32.19 37.23 -29.07
N GLY A 549 -31.96 36.48 -30.16
CA GLY A 549 -32.92 35.53 -30.70
C GLY A 549 -33.16 34.29 -29.83
N ASP A 550 -32.14 33.86 -29.06
CA ASP A 550 -32.22 32.66 -28.22
C ASP A 550 -32.79 32.96 -26.81
N THR A 551 -32.60 34.18 -26.29
CA THR A 551 -33.06 34.56 -24.94
C THR A 551 -34.54 34.97 -24.87
N ALA A 552 -35.22 35.14 -26.01
CA ALA A 552 -36.64 35.48 -26.07
C ALA A 552 -37.53 34.23 -25.87
N SER A 553 -37.51 33.65 -24.67
CA SER A 553 -38.30 32.45 -24.32
C SER A 553 -39.77 32.73 -23.99
N SER A 554 -40.30 33.92 -24.27
CA SER A 554 -41.71 34.25 -24.03
C SER A 554 -42.35 34.96 -25.21
N ASN A 555 -43.14 34.17 -25.95
CA ASN A 555 -44.23 34.47 -26.88
C ASN A 555 -44.04 35.51 -28.01
N GLU A 556 -44.46 35.08 -29.20
CA GLU A 556 -44.56 35.74 -30.51
C GLU A 556 -43.26 36.10 -31.26
N LEU A 557 -42.19 36.60 -30.63
CA LEU A 557 -40.97 36.94 -31.39
C LEU A 557 -40.12 35.72 -31.79
N ALA A 558 -40.15 34.62 -31.04
CA ALA A 558 -39.41 33.39 -31.40
C ALA A 558 -39.90 32.74 -32.71
N LYS A 559 -41.15 33.01 -33.12
CA LYS A 559 -41.71 32.52 -34.39
C LYS A 559 -41.19 33.26 -35.62
N THR A 560 -40.66 34.48 -35.46
CA THR A 560 -40.17 35.24 -36.62
C THR A 560 -38.78 34.84 -37.05
N GLY A 561 -38.06 34.03 -36.25
CA GLY A 561 -36.78 33.39 -36.55
C GLY A 561 -35.92 34.27 -37.43
N MET A 562 -35.19 35.21 -36.84
CA MET A 562 -34.37 36.12 -37.63
C MET A 562 -33.45 35.28 -38.51
N ASP A 563 -33.72 35.30 -39.82
CA ASP A 563 -33.02 34.46 -40.78
C ASP A 563 -31.54 34.85 -40.66
N THR A 564 -30.64 33.86 -40.59
CA THR A 564 -29.20 34.11 -40.53
C THR A 564 -28.76 35.03 -41.67
N LYS A 565 -29.52 34.99 -42.79
CA LYS A 565 -29.42 35.92 -43.92
C LYS A 565 -29.67 37.39 -43.56
N LEU A 566 -30.64 37.70 -42.68
CA LEU A 566 -30.95 39.07 -42.28
C LEU A 566 -29.84 39.69 -41.41
N ALA A 567 -29.28 38.91 -40.48
CA ALA A 567 -28.15 39.35 -39.67
C ALA A 567 -26.89 39.60 -40.52
N VAL A 568 -26.65 38.74 -41.52
CA VAL A 568 -25.57 38.92 -42.51
C VAL A 568 -25.79 40.16 -43.37
N ILE A 569 -27.02 40.40 -43.83
CA ILE A 569 -27.36 41.61 -44.60
C ILE A 569 -27.09 42.86 -43.76
N VAL A 570 -27.65 42.96 -42.55
CA VAL A 570 -27.50 44.15 -41.71
C VAL A 570 -26.04 44.44 -41.35
N SER A 571 -25.28 43.41 -40.96
CA SER A 571 -23.85 43.56 -40.63
C SER A 571 -22.96 43.89 -41.83
N SER A 572 -23.42 43.65 -43.07
CA SER A 572 -22.68 44.04 -44.28
C SER A 572 -22.81 45.54 -44.61
N PHE A 573 -23.85 46.21 -44.10
CA PHE A 573 -24.08 47.66 -44.32
C PHE A 573 -23.58 48.51 -43.16
N TYR A 574 -23.49 47.95 -41.95
CA TYR A 574 -23.12 48.69 -40.74
C TYR A 574 -21.92 48.04 -40.05
N PRO A 575 -20.70 48.61 -40.22
CA PRO A 575 -19.46 48.09 -39.65
C PRO A 575 -19.47 48.03 -38.12
N SER A 576 -20.22 48.92 -37.46
CA SER A 576 -20.31 49.01 -36.01
C SER A 576 -21.75 49.12 -35.50
N ILE A 577 -21.96 48.73 -34.23
CA ILE A 577 -23.24 48.90 -33.54
C ILE A 577 -23.61 50.38 -33.44
N ALA A 578 -22.62 51.26 -33.23
CA ALA A 578 -22.84 52.70 -33.14
C ALA A 578 -23.35 53.27 -34.48
N GLU A 579 -22.81 52.83 -35.62
CA GLU A 579 -23.30 53.24 -36.95
C GLU A 579 -24.69 52.66 -37.25
N LEU A 580 -24.96 51.41 -36.86
CA LEU A 580 -26.30 50.84 -36.97
C LEU A 580 -27.31 51.63 -36.14
N GLN A 581 -26.97 51.95 -34.88
CA GLN A 581 -27.81 52.73 -33.98
C GLN A 581 -28.00 54.17 -34.47
N HIS A 582 -26.95 54.79 -35.00
CA HIS A 582 -27.00 56.13 -35.57
C HIS A 582 -27.88 56.18 -36.83
N ALA A 583 -27.67 55.24 -37.77
CA ALA A 583 -28.47 55.15 -38.99
C ALA A 583 -29.96 54.85 -38.70
N LEU A 584 -30.23 54.07 -37.66
CA LEU A 584 -31.59 53.82 -37.16
C LEU A 584 -32.20 55.04 -36.43
N GLY A 585 -31.38 55.85 -35.75
CA GLY A 585 -31.81 57.06 -35.06
C GLY A 585 -32.11 58.23 -36.01
N GLU A 586 -31.39 58.33 -37.13
CA GLU A 586 -31.50 59.46 -38.04
C GLU A 586 -32.49 59.28 -39.21
N ASN A 587 -32.89 58.04 -39.59
CA ASN A 587 -33.66 57.84 -40.83
C ASN A 587 -34.82 56.83 -40.75
N LYS A 588 -36.03 57.28 -41.18
CA LYS A 588 -37.21 56.41 -41.41
C LYS A 588 -37.15 55.61 -42.74
N SER A 589 -36.12 55.78 -43.57
CA SER A 589 -36.03 55.22 -44.94
C SER A 589 -35.10 54.00 -45.11
N LEU A 590 -34.41 53.54 -44.07
CA LEU A 590 -33.54 52.35 -44.09
C LEU A 590 -34.15 51.11 -44.82
N PRO A 591 -35.45 50.79 -44.61
CA PRO A 591 -36.06 49.62 -45.26
C PRO A 591 -36.21 49.77 -46.78
N ALA A 592 -36.29 51.01 -47.28
CA ALA A 592 -36.42 51.33 -48.69
C ALA A 592 -35.07 51.22 -49.43
N GLU A 593 -33.97 51.61 -48.79
CA GLU A 593 -32.62 51.47 -49.37
C GLU A 593 -32.18 50.01 -49.48
N LEU A 594 -32.51 49.19 -48.49
CA LEU A 594 -32.15 47.76 -48.48
C LEU A 594 -33.04 46.88 -49.39
N LYS A 595 -34.04 47.48 -50.06
CA LYS A 595 -35.03 46.80 -50.91
C LYS A 595 -35.63 45.55 -50.25
N MET A 596 -35.82 45.57 -48.94
CA MET A 596 -36.28 44.41 -48.18
C MET A 596 -37.77 44.17 -48.44
N SER A 597 -38.22 42.91 -48.47
CA SER A 597 -39.65 42.59 -48.54
C SER A 597 -40.38 43.12 -47.29
N PRO A 598 -41.67 43.49 -47.38
CA PRO A 598 -42.41 44.05 -46.24
C PRO A 598 -42.35 43.20 -44.96
N SER A 599 -42.32 41.87 -45.09
CA SER A 599 -42.15 40.94 -43.97
C SER A 599 -40.78 41.09 -43.30
N ASN A 600 -39.71 41.26 -44.08
CA ASN A 600 -38.36 41.46 -43.58
C ASN A 600 -38.15 42.86 -42.99
N GLN A 601 -38.84 43.87 -43.53
CA GLN A 601 -38.87 45.22 -42.96
C GLN A 601 -39.52 45.22 -41.57
N ALA A 602 -40.65 44.54 -41.41
CA ALA A 602 -41.34 44.41 -40.13
C ALA A 602 -40.49 43.66 -39.08
N LYS A 603 -39.77 42.61 -39.50
CA LYS A 603 -38.82 41.88 -38.63
C LYS A 603 -37.63 42.76 -38.21
N LEU A 604 -37.06 43.54 -39.15
CA LEU A 604 -35.98 44.48 -38.85
C LEU A 604 -36.45 45.55 -37.85
N PHE A 605 -37.61 46.17 -38.09
CA PHE A 605 -38.18 47.19 -37.21
C PHE A 605 -38.47 46.67 -35.80
N SER A 606 -39.09 45.49 -35.69
CA SER A 606 -39.38 44.85 -34.40
C SER A 606 -38.10 44.61 -33.59
N LEU A 607 -37.02 44.20 -34.25
CA LEU A 607 -35.72 44.01 -33.60
C LEU A 607 -35.07 45.33 -33.18
N CYS A 608 -35.17 46.37 -34.00
CA CYS A 608 -34.64 47.70 -33.70
C CYS A 608 -35.33 48.32 -32.48
N SER A 609 -36.66 48.20 -32.38
CA SER A 609 -37.42 48.63 -31.21
C SER A 609 -37.00 47.88 -29.93
N ALA A 610 -36.61 46.61 -30.04
CA ALA A 610 -36.07 45.84 -28.91
C ALA A 610 -34.62 46.21 -28.55
N VAL A 611 -33.85 46.76 -29.48
CA VAL A 611 -32.45 47.19 -29.26
C VAL A 611 -32.36 48.56 -28.58
N VAL A 612 -33.27 49.49 -28.89
CA VAL A 612 -33.22 50.88 -28.38
C VAL A 612 -33.74 51.01 -26.94
N GLY A 613 -34.48 50.04 -26.42
CA GLY A 613 -34.82 49.95 -25.00
C GLY A 613 -35.88 50.96 -24.52
N GLY A 614 -37.09 50.45 -24.29
CA GLY A 614 -38.01 51.01 -23.29
C GLY A 614 -38.83 52.23 -23.69
N ALA A 615 -39.86 52.03 -24.52
CA ALA A 615 -41.21 52.57 -24.34
C ALA A 615 -42.03 52.23 -25.59
N GLY A 616 -42.98 51.31 -25.45
CA GLY A 616 -43.88 50.98 -26.54
C GLY A 616 -44.86 49.91 -26.12
N ARG A 617 -45.93 50.30 -25.43
CA ARG A 617 -47.19 49.57 -25.50
C ARG A 617 -48.20 50.43 -26.25
N MET A 618 -48.51 49.92 -27.45
CA MET A 618 -49.78 49.96 -28.18
C MET A 618 -50.59 51.25 -28.10
N LEU A 619 -50.47 52.05 -29.17
CA LEU A 619 -51.63 52.68 -29.78
C LEU A 619 -52.43 51.58 -30.48
N ASP A 620 -53.54 51.15 -29.90
CA ASP A 620 -54.72 50.76 -30.66
C ASP A 620 -55.70 51.92 -30.55
N VAL A 621 -55.96 52.56 -31.69
CA VAL A 621 -57.01 53.57 -31.85
C VAL A 621 -58.15 52.85 -32.56
N ASP A 622 -59.29 52.69 -31.87
CA ASP A 622 -60.63 53.04 -32.38
C ASP A 622 -61.72 52.64 -31.36
N GLY A 623 -62.57 53.60 -30.97
CA GLY A 623 -63.80 53.36 -30.21
C GLY A 623 -64.17 54.50 -29.25
N ASP A 624 -65.11 55.36 -29.69
CA ASP A 624 -65.53 56.63 -29.08
C ASP A 624 -65.97 56.59 -27.60
N GLY A 625 -65.51 57.57 -26.83
CA GLY A 625 -66.03 57.88 -25.48
C GLY A 625 -65.25 59.00 -24.80
N VAL A 626 -65.74 60.23 -24.89
CA VAL A 626 -65.15 61.42 -24.26
C VAL A 626 -65.29 61.33 -22.74
N VAL A 627 -64.18 61.11 -22.03
CA VAL A 627 -64.05 61.36 -20.58
C VAL A 627 -63.33 62.69 -20.43
N THR A 628 -63.91 63.61 -19.68
CA THR A 628 -63.35 64.97 -19.55
C THR A 628 -62.15 64.98 -18.61
N LEU A 629 -61.16 65.83 -18.91
CA LEU A 629 -59.87 65.94 -18.20
C LEU A 629 -60.02 66.10 -16.66
N GLN A 630 -61.16 66.64 -16.23
CA GLN A 630 -61.49 66.93 -14.84
C GLN A 630 -61.77 65.66 -14.00
N GLU A 631 -62.31 64.59 -14.61
CA GLU A 631 -62.56 63.30 -13.95
C GLU A 631 -61.27 62.47 -13.78
N VAL A 632 -60.30 62.71 -14.68
CA VAL A 632 -58.96 62.12 -14.61
C VAL A 632 -58.12 62.77 -13.52
N GLU A 633 -58.22 64.09 -13.34
CA GLU A 633 -57.55 64.81 -12.25
C GLU A 633 -58.10 64.46 -10.86
N GLU A 634 -59.42 64.25 -10.70
CA GLU A 634 -59.99 63.82 -9.42
C GLU A 634 -59.57 62.38 -9.04
N SER A 635 -59.49 61.46 -10.02
CA SER A 635 -59.00 60.09 -9.79
C SER A 635 -57.50 60.04 -9.47
N ALA A 636 -56.69 60.87 -10.14
CA ALA A 636 -55.26 61.00 -9.85
C ALA A 636 -55.00 61.58 -8.44
N ASN A 637 -55.76 62.59 -8.02
CA ASN A 637 -55.64 63.19 -6.70
C ASN A 637 -56.13 62.26 -5.56
N LYS A 638 -57.11 61.38 -5.84
CA LYS A 638 -57.58 60.36 -4.89
C LYS A 638 -56.57 59.21 -4.72
N ALA A 639 -55.82 58.87 -5.77
CA ALA A 639 -54.70 57.93 -5.71
C ALA A 639 -53.48 58.51 -4.97
N TYR A 640 -53.17 59.79 -5.19
CA TYR A 640 -52.05 60.48 -4.54
C TYR A 640 -52.22 60.60 -3.00
N ARG A 641 -53.46 60.85 -2.51
CA ARG A 641 -53.75 60.89 -1.06
C ARG A 641 -53.67 59.52 -0.36
N ARG A 642 -53.77 58.41 -1.09
CA ARG A 642 -53.63 57.05 -0.51
C ARG A 642 -52.18 56.57 -0.41
N VAL A 643 -51.26 57.17 -1.17
CA VAL A 643 -49.83 56.80 -1.17
C VAL A 643 -49.01 57.63 -0.18
N SER A 644 -49.50 58.80 0.26
CA SER A 644 -48.80 59.65 1.26
C SER A 644 -49.13 59.32 2.73
N ALA A 645 -49.94 58.28 3.00
CA ALA A 645 -50.32 57.84 4.35
C ALA A 645 -49.83 56.41 4.69
N VAL A 646 -48.97 55.84 3.84
CA VAL A 646 -48.14 54.65 4.07
C VAL A 646 -46.69 55.14 4.07
#